data_AF-A0A2K6BL88-F1
#
_entry.id   AF-A0A2K6BL88-F1
#
_cell.length_a   1.000
_cell.length_b   1.000
_cell.length_c   1.000
_cell.angle_alpha   90.00
_cell.angle_beta   90.00
_cell.angle_gamma   90.00
#
_symmetry.space_group_name_H-M   'P 1'
#
loop_
_entity.id
_entity.type
_entity.pdbx_description
1 polymer ?
#
loop_
_entity_poly.entity_id
_entity_poly.type
_entity_poly.pdbx_seq_one_letter_code
_entity_poly.pdbx_strand_id
1 'polypeptide(L)'
;MLVPPFLPLPPISGAPLCVPSNPSGGGERVQSPGSDLPLPQPAPSLQDIKVQIELRGAANIRCTVDSGPCWAGGITAEMKLLLALAGLLAILAMPQPSESASPAVLGEVDTSLVLSCMEEAKQLVDKAYKERRESIKQRLRSGSASPMELLSYFKQPVAATRTAVRAADYLHVALDLLERKLRSLWRRSFNVTDVLTPAQLNLLSKSSGCAYQNVGVTCPEQDKYRTITGMCNNRRSPTLGASNREFVRWLPAEYEDGFSLPYGWTPGVKRNGFPVALARAVSNAIVRFPTDQLTPDQERSLMFMQWGQLLDHDLDFTPEPAARASFLTGVNCETSCVQQPPCFPLKIPPNDPRIKNQADCIPFFRSCPACPNNNITIRNQINALTSFVDASMVYGSEEPLARNLRNTSNQLGLLAVNQRFQDNGRALLPFDKLHDDPCLLTNRSASIPCFLAGDTRSSEMPELTSMHTLLLREHNRLATELKRLNPRWDGERLYQEARKIVGAMVQIITYRDYLPLVLGPAAMRKYLPRYRSYNDSVDPRIANVFTNAFRYGHTLIQPFMFHLDNRYQPMEPNSRVPLSRVFFASWRVVLEGGIDPILRGLMATPAKLNRQNQIAVDEIRERLFEQVMRIGLDLPALNMQRSRDHGLPGYNAWRGFCGLPQPNTVGELGTVLRNLELARKLMEQYGTPNNIDIWMGGVSEPLERNGRVGPLLACIIGIQFRKLRDGDRFWWENEGVFSMQQRQALAQISLPRIICDNTGITTVSKNNIFMSNSYPRDFVNCSTLPALNLASWREAS
;
A
#
# COMPACT_ATOMS: atom_id res chain seq x y z
N MET A 1 20.90 40.41 -49.19
CA MET A 1 20.64 39.61 -50.40
C MET A 1 19.36 38.80 -50.12
N LEU A 2 18.21 39.36 -50.48
CA LEU A 2 17.37 39.00 -51.66
C LEU A 2 16.61 37.65 -51.50
N VAL A 3 15.48 37.63 -50.76
CA VAL A 3 14.05 37.67 -51.21
C VAL A 3 13.76 37.03 -52.61
N PRO A 4 12.60 36.39 -52.92
CA PRO A 4 11.66 35.47 -52.23
C PRO A 4 11.25 34.26 -53.15
N PRO A 5 9.96 33.94 -53.47
CA PRO A 5 9.00 32.98 -52.91
C PRO A 5 8.60 31.85 -53.91
N PHE A 6 7.61 30.98 -53.64
CA PHE A 6 6.58 30.52 -54.60
C PHE A 6 5.55 29.56 -53.91
N LEU A 7 4.31 30.02 -53.81
CA LEU A 7 3.04 29.26 -54.02
C LEU A 7 2.58 29.59 -55.47
N PRO A 8 1.63 28.92 -56.20
CA PRO A 8 0.39 28.25 -55.71
C PRO A 8 -0.26 27.08 -56.58
N LEU A 9 -1.26 26.36 -56.02
CA LEU A 9 -2.58 25.91 -56.60
C LEU A 9 -2.67 24.89 -57.83
N PRO A 10 -3.86 24.38 -58.28
CA PRO A 10 -4.70 23.25 -57.75
C PRO A 10 -5.16 22.23 -58.88
N PRO A 11 -6.44 21.78 -59.00
CA PRO A 11 -7.06 20.50 -58.56
C PRO A 11 -7.46 19.54 -59.72
N ILE A 12 -7.88 18.29 -59.40
CA ILE A 12 -8.61 17.43 -60.36
C ILE A 12 -9.84 16.77 -59.69
N SER A 13 -10.97 16.91 -60.38
CA SER A 13 -12.33 16.42 -60.16
C SER A 13 -12.63 15.10 -60.89
N GLY A 14 -13.67 14.36 -60.50
CA GLY A 14 -14.48 13.57 -61.46
C GLY A 14 -15.10 12.27 -60.96
N ALA A 15 -16.43 12.18 -61.05
CA ALA A 15 -17.34 11.04 -60.78
C ALA A 15 -17.30 9.96 -61.93
N PRO A 16 -18.19 8.93 -62.12
CA PRO A 16 -19.61 8.82 -61.72
C PRO A 16 -20.22 7.40 -61.42
N LEU A 17 -21.49 7.44 -60.98
CA LEU A 17 -22.66 6.55 -61.18
C LEU A 17 -22.51 5.13 -61.79
N CYS A 18 -23.22 4.15 -61.19
CA CYS A 18 -24.18 3.28 -61.88
C CYS A 18 -25.12 2.53 -60.88
N VAL A 19 -26.43 2.66 -61.14
CA VAL A 19 -27.64 1.98 -60.59
C VAL A 19 -28.18 1.15 -61.78
N PRO A 20 -28.79 -0.06 -61.68
CA PRO A 20 -30.17 -0.29 -61.17
C PRO A 20 -30.36 -1.72 -60.58
N SER A 21 -31.49 -2.28 -60.14
CA SER A 21 -32.94 -2.05 -60.32
C SER A 21 -33.67 -3.04 -59.38
N ASN A 22 -34.76 -2.61 -58.76
CA ASN A 22 -35.90 -3.45 -58.33
C ASN A 22 -36.70 -3.90 -59.61
N PRO A 23 -37.61 -4.92 -59.62
CA PRO A 23 -38.88 -4.83 -58.87
C PRO A 23 -39.71 -6.11 -58.56
N SER A 24 -40.68 -5.93 -57.66
CA SER A 24 -42.11 -6.35 -57.69
C SER A 24 -42.60 -7.80 -57.60
N GLY A 25 -43.61 -7.98 -56.72
CA GLY A 25 -44.78 -8.88 -56.83
C GLY A 25 -44.79 -10.02 -55.80
N GLY A 26 -45.82 -10.33 -55.01
CA GLY A 26 -47.22 -9.88 -54.90
C GLY A 26 -48.08 -11.05 -54.39
N GLY A 27 -49.00 -10.79 -53.44
CA GLY A 27 -50.14 -11.65 -53.04
C GLY A 27 -49.84 -12.82 -52.08
N GLU A 28 -50.71 -13.29 -51.18
CA GLU A 28 -52.09 -12.97 -50.80
C GLU A 28 -52.41 -13.56 -49.40
N ARG A 29 -53.50 -13.04 -48.81
CA ARG A 29 -54.26 -13.38 -47.59
C ARG A 29 -54.28 -14.86 -47.12
N VAL A 30 -54.57 -15.06 -45.81
CA VAL A 30 -55.82 -15.68 -45.29
C VAL A 30 -55.86 -15.71 -43.73
N GLN A 31 -56.91 -15.06 -43.20
CA GLN A 31 -57.77 -15.36 -42.03
C GLN A 31 -57.24 -15.63 -40.60
N SER A 32 -57.67 -14.75 -39.69
CA SER A 32 -58.12 -15.05 -38.30
C SER A 32 -59.53 -15.71 -38.33
N PRO A 33 -60.07 -16.33 -37.25
CA PRO A 33 -60.49 -15.65 -36.00
C PRO A 33 -60.25 -16.47 -34.70
N GLY A 34 -60.18 -15.85 -33.51
CA GLY A 34 -61.28 -15.73 -32.52
C GLY A 34 -61.35 -16.99 -31.62
N SER A 35 -61.50 -16.98 -30.29
CA SER A 35 -62.09 -16.00 -29.37
C SER A 35 -62.01 -16.55 -27.93
N ASP A 36 -61.99 -15.62 -26.95
CA ASP A 36 -62.62 -15.59 -25.61
C ASP A 36 -62.33 -16.62 -24.48
N LEU A 37 -61.72 -16.11 -23.39
CA LEU A 37 -62.14 -16.05 -21.94
C LEU A 37 -62.96 -17.21 -21.29
N PRO A 38 -63.08 -17.36 -19.93
CA PRO A 38 -62.43 -16.75 -18.75
C PRO A 38 -62.04 -17.76 -17.61
N LEU A 39 -61.58 -17.25 -16.46
CA LEU A 39 -61.42 -17.89 -15.13
C LEU A 39 -62.64 -18.75 -14.67
N PRO A 40 -62.45 -19.78 -13.80
CA PRO A 40 -62.59 -19.57 -12.34
C PRO A 40 -61.74 -20.49 -11.42
N GLN A 41 -61.50 -20.07 -10.17
CA GLN A 41 -61.23 -20.92 -9.00
C GLN A 41 -62.56 -21.49 -8.45
N PRO A 42 -62.65 -22.64 -7.72
CA PRO A 42 -62.13 -22.81 -6.34
C PRO A 42 -61.73 -24.26 -5.91
N ALA A 43 -61.27 -24.38 -4.65
CA ALA A 43 -60.91 -25.60 -3.90
C ALA A 43 -62.09 -26.60 -3.68
N PRO A 44 -61.84 -27.79 -3.08
CA PRO A 44 -62.06 -27.89 -1.64
C PRO A 44 -61.08 -28.78 -0.84
N SER A 45 -61.09 -28.51 0.46
CA SER A 45 -60.55 -29.20 1.63
C SER A 45 -61.18 -30.56 1.94
N LEU A 46 -60.52 -31.36 2.80
CA LEU A 46 -61.02 -32.30 3.85
C LEU A 46 -59.84 -33.26 4.21
N GLN A 47 -59.51 -33.68 5.44
CA GLN A 47 -60.09 -33.52 6.78
C GLN A 47 -59.05 -34.01 7.82
N ASP A 48 -59.05 -33.34 8.98
CA ASP A 48 -58.70 -33.74 10.37
C ASP A 48 -58.01 -35.08 10.70
N ILE A 49 -56.94 -35.02 11.53
CA ILE A 49 -56.94 -35.59 12.89
C ILE A 49 -56.21 -34.66 13.87
N LYS A 50 -56.97 -34.03 14.77
CA LYS A 50 -56.53 -33.56 16.08
C LYS A 50 -56.59 -34.74 17.06
N VAL A 51 -55.58 -34.87 17.93
CA VAL A 51 -55.79 -35.35 19.30
C VAL A 51 -55.02 -34.45 20.26
N GLN A 52 -55.76 -33.61 20.97
CA GLN A 52 -55.40 -33.13 22.30
C GLN A 52 -55.77 -34.23 23.31
N ILE A 53 -54.90 -34.46 24.30
CA ILE A 53 -55.36 -34.86 25.63
C ILE A 53 -54.75 -33.86 26.62
N GLU A 54 -55.63 -33.06 27.20
CA GLU A 54 -55.44 -32.25 28.39
C GLU A 54 -56.04 -33.05 29.55
N LEU A 55 -55.32 -33.22 30.66
CA LEU A 55 -55.96 -33.45 31.96
C LEU A 55 -55.25 -32.64 33.05
N ARG A 56 -56.11 -31.96 33.81
CA ARG A 56 -55.94 -30.87 34.79
C ARG A 56 -55.37 -31.30 36.15
N GLY A 57 -54.91 -30.29 36.91
CA GLY A 57 -54.98 -30.19 38.38
C GLY A 57 -53.87 -29.30 38.97
N ALA A 58 -54.10 -27.98 39.19
CA ALA A 58 -54.42 -27.34 40.48
C ALA A 58 -53.32 -27.52 41.57
N ALA A 59 -52.83 -26.54 42.35
CA ALA A 59 -53.38 -25.27 42.82
C ALA A 59 -52.27 -24.30 43.32
N ASN A 60 -52.70 -23.05 43.58
CA ASN A 60 -52.05 -21.87 44.15
C ASN A 60 -51.13 -22.06 45.38
N ILE A 61 -50.20 -21.12 45.59
CA ILE A 61 -50.22 -20.11 46.68
C ILE A 61 -49.11 -19.06 46.48
N ARG A 62 -49.50 -17.78 46.64
CA ARG A 62 -48.66 -16.58 46.75
C ARG A 62 -47.94 -16.53 48.11
N CYS A 63 -46.80 -15.85 48.17
CA CYS A 63 -46.60 -14.68 49.05
C CYS A 63 -45.30 -13.93 48.70
N THR A 64 -45.46 -12.65 48.39
CA THR A 64 -44.49 -11.55 48.46
C THR A 64 -44.12 -11.29 49.95
N VAL A 65 -43.06 -10.57 50.35
CA VAL A 65 -42.87 -9.10 50.32
C VAL A 65 -41.56 -8.76 51.11
N ASP A 66 -40.77 -7.78 50.61
CA ASP A 66 -39.86 -6.80 51.28
C ASP A 66 -38.73 -7.24 52.23
N SER A 67 -37.61 -6.53 52.45
CA SER A 67 -37.12 -5.17 52.16
C SER A 67 -35.62 -5.15 52.53
N GLY A 68 -34.78 -4.32 51.87
CA GLY A 68 -33.38 -4.06 52.26
C GLY A 68 -33.25 -3.14 53.50
N PRO A 69 -32.27 -2.22 53.61
CA PRO A 69 -30.89 -2.20 53.10
C PRO A 69 -29.85 -1.57 54.09
N CYS A 70 -28.60 -1.46 53.63
CA CYS A 70 -27.61 -0.38 53.86
C CYS A 70 -26.60 -0.35 55.06
N TRP A 71 -25.45 0.27 54.70
CA TRP A 71 -24.37 0.94 55.46
C TRP A 71 -23.24 0.07 56.07
N ALA A 72 -21.98 0.49 56.21
CA ALA A 72 -21.04 1.42 55.56
C ALA A 72 -19.78 1.47 56.47
N GLY A 73 -18.57 1.57 55.88
CA GLY A 73 -17.31 1.98 56.56
C GLY A 73 -16.68 0.94 57.51
N GLY A 74 -15.36 0.82 57.70
CA GLY A 74 -14.20 1.59 57.28
C GLY A 74 -13.08 1.49 58.35
N ILE A 75 -11.86 1.19 57.90
CA ILE A 75 -10.53 1.57 58.45
C ILE A 75 -10.04 0.93 59.77
N THR A 76 -8.91 0.20 59.74
CA THR A 76 -7.58 0.59 60.31
C THR A 76 -6.63 -0.62 60.42
N ALA A 77 -5.34 -0.34 60.24
CA ALA A 77 -4.22 -1.29 60.21
C ALA A 77 -3.40 -1.26 61.50
N GLU A 78 -2.71 -2.38 61.76
CA GLU A 78 -1.34 -2.56 62.26
C GLU A 78 -1.23 -3.64 63.34
N MET A 79 -0.39 -4.66 63.12
CA MET A 79 0.85 -4.89 63.85
C MET A 79 1.56 -6.16 63.33
N LYS A 80 2.84 -6.03 62.95
CA LYS A 80 3.73 -7.13 62.53
C LYS A 80 4.56 -7.65 63.71
N LEU A 81 5.01 -8.90 63.53
CA LEU A 81 6.33 -9.46 63.89
C LEU A 81 6.48 -10.16 65.26
N LEU A 82 6.60 -11.50 65.24
CA LEU A 82 7.80 -12.30 65.58
C LEU A 82 7.44 -13.75 65.99
N LEU A 83 8.04 -14.73 65.30
CA LEU A 83 8.72 -15.95 65.82
C LEU A 83 8.55 -17.18 64.92
N ALA A 84 9.65 -17.51 64.25
CA ALA A 84 10.00 -18.86 63.85
C ALA A 84 10.69 -19.58 65.02
N LEU A 85 10.52 -20.91 65.12
CA LEU A 85 11.45 -21.96 65.54
C LEU A 85 10.81 -23.06 66.41
N ALA A 86 11.23 -24.30 66.12
CA ALA A 86 11.13 -25.55 66.88
C ALA A 86 9.86 -26.40 66.69
N GLY A 87 10.00 -27.40 65.81
CA GLY A 87 9.13 -28.57 65.69
C GLY A 87 9.82 -29.68 64.90
N LEU A 88 10.97 -30.17 65.42
CA LEU A 88 11.71 -31.32 64.90
C LEU A 88 11.48 -32.55 65.80
N LEU A 89 11.38 -33.71 65.14
CA LEU A 89 11.75 -35.08 65.57
C LEU A 89 10.74 -36.00 66.27
N ALA A 90 10.56 -37.17 65.62
CA ALA A 90 10.18 -38.54 66.05
C ALA A 90 9.01 -39.09 65.20
N ILE A 91 8.99 -40.23 64.48
CA ILE A 91 9.72 -41.53 64.41
C ILE A 91 9.23 -42.20 63.07
N LEU A 92 10.07 -42.55 62.07
CA LEU A 92 10.73 -43.85 61.79
C LEU A 92 9.91 -45.16 61.96
N ALA A 93 9.45 -45.78 60.85
CA ALA A 93 9.52 -47.25 60.56
C ALA A 93 8.83 -47.71 59.22
N MET A 94 9.64 -47.88 58.15
CA MET A 94 9.70 -48.90 57.04
C MET A 94 8.44 -49.32 56.21
N PRO A 95 8.56 -49.83 54.94
CA PRO A 95 9.74 -50.07 54.07
C PRO A 95 9.65 -49.48 52.63
N GLN A 96 10.79 -49.43 51.92
CA GLN A 96 10.89 -49.05 50.49
C GLN A 96 10.43 -50.15 49.52
N PRO A 97 9.96 -49.76 48.31
CA PRO A 97 10.78 -50.03 47.13
C PRO A 97 10.85 -48.88 46.09
N SER A 98 12.06 -48.75 45.53
CA SER A 98 12.46 -48.30 44.18
C SER A 98 12.18 -46.87 43.68
N GLU A 99 13.24 -46.33 43.10
CA GLU A 99 13.39 -45.14 42.26
C GLU A 99 12.32 -44.93 41.16
N SER A 100 12.30 -43.68 40.68
CA SER A 100 11.56 -43.07 39.56
C SER A 100 10.21 -42.43 39.95
N ALA A 101 9.91 -41.17 39.61
CA ALA A 101 10.47 -40.27 38.62
C ALA A 101 10.48 -38.82 39.13
N SER A 102 11.61 -38.14 38.96
CA SER A 102 11.70 -36.69 39.03
C SER A 102 10.71 -36.03 38.06
N PRO A 103 10.16 -34.83 38.36
CA PRO A 103 9.46 -34.06 37.35
C PRO A 103 10.44 -33.78 36.22
N ALA A 104 10.10 -34.17 34.99
CA ALA A 104 10.97 -34.02 33.83
C ALA A 104 11.42 -32.55 33.70
N VAL A 105 12.72 -32.31 33.86
CA VAL A 105 13.37 -31.07 33.46
C VAL A 105 13.09 -30.88 31.96
N LEU A 106 12.47 -29.75 31.59
CA LEU A 106 12.30 -29.37 30.19
C LEU A 106 13.71 -29.32 29.57
N GLY A 107 14.00 -30.20 28.60
CA GLY A 107 15.32 -30.25 27.98
C GLY A 107 15.68 -28.91 27.33
N GLU A 108 16.84 -28.36 27.71
CA GLU A 108 17.40 -27.18 27.04
C GLU A 108 17.66 -27.51 25.56
N VAL A 109 17.30 -26.58 24.66
CA VAL A 109 17.63 -26.73 23.23
C VAL A 109 19.15 -26.71 23.10
N ASP A 110 19.73 -27.74 22.51
CA ASP A 110 21.17 -27.76 22.25
C ASP A 110 21.54 -26.66 21.25
N THR A 111 22.58 -25.88 21.58
CA THR A 111 23.13 -24.85 20.68
C THR A 111 23.64 -25.45 19.37
N SER A 112 24.07 -26.71 19.37
CA SER A 112 24.45 -27.43 18.15
C SER A 112 23.26 -27.58 17.18
N LEU A 113 22.05 -27.82 17.71
CA LEU A 113 20.82 -27.90 16.92
C LEU A 113 20.48 -26.53 16.30
N VAL A 114 20.63 -25.45 17.07
CA VAL A 114 20.44 -24.06 16.60
C VAL A 114 21.37 -23.73 15.43
N LEU A 115 22.65 -24.07 15.56
CA LEU A 115 23.64 -23.85 14.50
C LEU A 115 23.38 -24.70 13.26
N SER A 116 23.04 -25.98 13.43
CA SER A 116 22.72 -26.86 12.30
C SER A 116 21.50 -26.38 11.53
N CYS A 117 20.44 -25.91 12.21
CA CYS A 117 19.27 -25.34 11.55
C CYS A 117 19.58 -24.03 10.82
N MET A 118 20.49 -23.20 11.34
CA MET A 118 20.93 -21.98 10.67
C MET A 118 21.75 -22.30 9.40
N GLU A 119 22.64 -23.29 9.45
CA GLU A 119 23.41 -23.69 8.27
C GLU A 119 22.51 -24.32 7.20
N GLU A 120 21.57 -25.18 7.60
CA GLU A 120 20.54 -25.73 6.72
C GLU A 120 19.67 -24.62 6.11
N ALA A 121 19.26 -23.62 6.89
CA ALA A 121 18.50 -22.48 6.42
C ALA A 121 19.26 -21.66 5.36
N LYS A 122 20.56 -21.41 5.56
CA LYS A 122 21.41 -20.73 4.58
C LYS A 122 21.46 -21.50 3.27
N GLN A 123 21.68 -22.81 3.33
CA GLN A 123 21.74 -23.66 2.15
C GLN A 123 20.42 -23.66 1.38
N LEU A 124 19.28 -23.78 2.08
CA LEU A 124 17.95 -23.76 1.47
C LEU A 124 17.63 -22.42 0.80
N VAL A 125 17.85 -21.31 1.52
CA VAL A 125 17.61 -19.96 0.99
C VAL A 125 18.53 -19.69 -0.21
N ASP A 126 19.81 -20.01 -0.10
CA ASP A 126 20.78 -19.77 -1.18
C ASP A 126 20.50 -20.60 -2.42
N LYS A 127 20.15 -21.87 -2.21
CA LYS A 127 19.72 -22.77 -3.28
C LYS A 127 18.48 -22.21 -3.97
N ALA A 128 17.43 -21.86 -3.23
CA ALA A 128 16.19 -21.34 -3.81
C ALA A 128 16.40 -20.02 -4.58
N TYR A 129 17.19 -19.11 -4.04
CA TYR A 129 17.54 -17.85 -4.71
C TYR A 129 18.35 -18.10 -6.00
N LYS A 130 19.32 -19.03 -5.96
CA LYS A 130 20.13 -19.41 -7.12
C LYS A 130 19.30 -20.12 -8.18
N GLU A 131 18.51 -21.13 -7.79
CA GLU A 131 17.64 -21.88 -8.69
C GLU A 131 16.59 -20.98 -9.34
N ARG A 132 15.95 -20.08 -8.58
CA ARG A 132 15.03 -19.11 -9.17
C ARG A 132 15.74 -18.21 -10.17
N ARG A 133 16.93 -17.69 -9.85
CA ARG A 133 17.70 -16.84 -10.75
C ARG A 133 18.08 -17.55 -12.04
N GLU A 134 18.59 -18.78 -11.95
CA GLU A 134 18.99 -19.55 -13.13
C GLU A 134 17.78 -20.05 -13.93
N SER A 135 16.71 -20.48 -13.25
CA SER A 135 15.46 -20.91 -13.89
C SER A 135 14.75 -19.77 -14.61
N ILE A 136 14.76 -18.56 -14.04
CA ILE A 136 14.30 -17.35 -14.75
C ILE A 136 15.20 -17.16 -15.96
N LYS A 137 16.52 -16.97 -15.80
CA LYS A 137 17.47 -16.74 -16.91
C LYS A 137 17.32 -17.74 -18.05
N GLN A 138 17.16 -19.02 -17.74
CA GLN A 138 16.97 -20.07 -18.73
C GLN A 138 15.68 -19.85 -19.51
N ARG A 139 14.56 -19.61 -18.82
CA ARG A 139 13.26 -19.32 -19.44
C ARG A 139 13.26 -18.03 -20.26
N LEU A 140 14.07 -17.03 -19.86
CA LEU A 140 14.28 -15.82 -20.66
C LEU A 140 15.00 -16.15 -21.96
N ARG A 141 16.11 -16.89 -21.88
CA ARG A 141 16.91 -17.30 -23.04
C ARG A 141 16.11 -18.16 -24.02
N SER A 142 15.20 -19.00 -23.53
CA SER A 142 14.33 -19.84 -24.37
C SER A 142 13.05 -19.14 -24.85
N GLY A 143 12.80 -17.89 -24.45
CA GLY A 143 11.57 -17.16 -24.79
C GLY A 143 10.29 -17.77 -24.21
N SER A 144 10.41 -18.63 -23.19
CA SER A 144 9.30 -19.39 -22.60
C SER A 144 8.85 -18.86 -21.24
N ALA A 145 9.44 -17.77 -20.76
CA ALA A 145 9.06 -17.17 -19.49
C ALA A 145 7.69 -16.49 -19.57
N SER A 146 6.85 -16.71 -18.56
CA SER A 146 5.52 -16.09 -18.52
C SER A 146 5.59 -14.62 -18.12
N PRO A 147 4.69 -13.74 -18.60
CA PRO A 147 4.54 -12.34 -18.16
C PRO A 147 4.73 -12.07 -16.66
N MET A 148 4.25 -12.99 -15.83
CA MET A 148 4.36 -12.90 -14.38
C MET A 148 5.77 -13.18 -13.87
N GLU A 149 6.41 -14.25 -14.37
CA GLU A 149 7.78 -14.60 -13.97
C GLU A 149 8.74 -13.45 -14.28
N LEU A 150 8.46 -12.72 -15.36
CA LEU A 150 9.14 -11.49 -15.78
C LEU A 150 8.92 -10.32 -14.81
N LEU A 151 7.65 -9.96 -14.55
CA LEU A 151 7.28 -8.92 -13.57
C LEU A 151 7.89 -9.21 -12.17
N SER A 152 7.95 -10.48 -11.82
CA SER A 152 8.44 -10.96 -10.53
C SER A 152 9.95 -10.74 -10.32
N TYR A 153 10.75 -10.78 -11.39
CA TYR A 153 12.20 -10.63 -11.31
C TYR A 153 12.61 -9.18 -10.99
N PHE A 154 11.83 -8.19 -11.45
CA PHE A 154 12.12 -6.77 -11.21
C PHE A 154 11.53 -6.21 -9.92
N LYS A 155 10.53 -6.89 -9.36
CA LYS A 155 10.11 -6.67 -7.97
C LYS A 155 11.06 -7.33 -6.96
N GLN A 156 12.14 -7.98 -7.40
CA GLN A 156 13.10 -8.56 -6.47
C GLN A 156 13.87 -7.46 -5.75
N PRO A 157 14.07 -7.60 -4.44
CA PRO A 157 15.09 -6.87 -3.72
C PRO A 157 16.41 -6.85 -4.50
N VAL A 158 16.94 -5.64 -4.72
CA VAL A 158 18.27 -5.42 -5.30
C VAL A 158 19.21 -4.86 -4.23
N ALA A 159 20.51 -4.86 -4.54
CA ALA A 159 21.55 -4.20 -3.73
C ALA A 159 21.37 -4.35 -2.20
N ALA A 160 21.17 -3.25 -1.45
CA ALA A 160 21.10 -3.29 0.00
C ALA A 160 19.79 -3.93 0.50
N THR A 161 18.66 -3.65 -0.15
CA THR A 161 17.37 -4.33 0.13
C THR A 161 17.53 -5.85 0.05
N ARG A 162 18.24 -6.36 -0.96
CA ARG A 162 18.47 -7.81 -1.14
C ARG A 162 19.25 -8.42 0.01
N THR A 163 20.30 -7.74 0.46
CA THR A 163 21.09 -8.19 1.60
C THR A 163 20.24 -8.21 2.87
N ALA A 164 19.39 -7.19 3.07
CA ALA A 164 18.52 -7.12 4.22
C ALA A 164 17.46 -8.22 4.25
N VAL A 165 16.78 -8.44 3.12
CA VAL A 165 15.77 -9.49 2.96
C VAL A 165 16.38 -10.88 3.11
N ARG A 166 17.53 -11.15 2.49
CA ARG A 166 18.18 -12.47 2.55
C ARG A 166 18.61 -12.82 3.97
N ALA A 167 19.13 -11.85 4.73
CA ALA A 167 19.46 -12.03 6.14
C ALA A 167 18.21 -12.38 6.97
N ALA A 168 17.10 -11.68 6.73
CA ALA A 168 15.84 -11.96 7.42
C ALA A 168 15.26 -13.35 7.03
N ASP A 169 15.38 -13.76 5.77
CA ASP A 169 14.98 -15.08 5.29
C ASP A 169 15.79 -16.19 5.97
N TYR A 170 17.12 -16.06 6.08
CA TYR A 170 17.94 -17.03 6.82
C TYR A 170 17.46 -17.21 8.26
N LEU A 171 17.20 -16.09 8.95
CA LEU A 171 16.73 -16.11 10.32
C LEU A 171 15.38 -16.82 10.44
N HIS A 172 14.40 -16.45 9.60
CA HIS A 172 13.05 -17.00 9.68
C HIS A 172 12.97 -18.47 9.25
N VAL A 173 13.75 -18.87 8.23
CA VAL A 173 13.82 -20.28 7.82
C VAL A 173 14.51 -21.12 8.91
N ALA A 174 15.54 -20.60 9.58
CA ALA A 174 16.17 -21.30 10.70
C ALA A 174 15.19 -21.51 11.87
N LEU A 175 14.34 -20.53 12.16
CA LEU A 175 13.29 -20.64 13.18
C LEU A 175 12.21 -21.66 12.79
N ASP A 176 11.76 -21.70 11.52
CA ASP A 176 10.80 -22.72 11.04
C ASP A 176 11.40 -24.15 11.12
N LEU A 177 12.67 -24.32 10.77
CA LEU A 177 13.38 -25.59 10.92
C LEU A 177 13.49 -26.02 12.38
N LEU A 178 13.84 -25.09 13.28
CA LEU A 178 13.89 -25.34 14.71
C LEU A 178 12.53 -25.77 15.24
N GLU A 179 11.47 -25.04 14.90
CA GLU A 179 10.12 -25.37 15.32
C GLU A 179 9.73 -26.80 14.88
N ARG A 180 9.99 -27.16 13.62
CA ARG A 180 9.69 -28.50 13.10
C ARG A 180 10.45 -29.60 13.81
N LYS A 181 11.74 -29.40 14.08
CA LYS A 181 12.58 -30.41 14.76
C LYS A 181 12.17 -30.57 16.23
N LEU A 182 11.82 -29.45 16.88
CA LEU A 182 11.42 -29.41 18.29
C LEU A 182 9.97 -29.87 18.53
N ARG A 183 9.08 -29.82 17.52
CA ARG A 183 7.71 -30.39 17.60
C ARG A 183 7.68 -31.87 17.97
N SER A 184 8.73 -32.62 17.65
CA SER A 184 8.82 -34.04 18.07
C SER A 184 9.07 -34.20 19.58
N LEU A 185 9.71 -33.20 20.19
CA LEU A 185 10.07 -33.15 21.61
C LEU A 185 8.98 -32.45 22.46
N TRP A 186 8.26 -31.47 21.90
CA TRP A 186 7.20 -30.74 22.58
C TRP A 186 5.84 -30.96 21.92
N ARG A 187 5.00 -31.77 22.58
CA ARG A 187 3.64 -32.11 22.11
C ARG A 187 2.62 -30.97 22.28
N ARG A 188 2.96 -29.90 23.00
CA ARG A 188 2.10 -28.71 23.18
C ARG A 188 2.53 -27.62 22.20
N SER A 189 1.62 -26.70 21.87
CA SER A 189 1.98 -25.49 21.13
C SER A 189 3.00 -24.69 21.93
N PHE A 190 4.11 -24.32 21.29
CA PHE A 190 5.14 -23.47 21.86
C PHE A 190 5.56 -22.46 20.78
N ASN A 191 6.07 -21.31 21.21
CA ASN A 191 6.75 -20.40 20.31
C ASN A 191 8.24 -20.75 20.30
N VAL A 192 8.79 -20.96 19.11
CA VAL A 192 10.20 -21.37 18.94
C VAL A 192 11.17 -20.36 19.54
N THR A 193 10.83 -19.07 19.64
CA THR A 193 11.72 -18.10 20.27
C THR A 193 11.69 -18.15 21.79
N ASP A 194 10.60 -18.62 22.39
CA ASP A 194 10.40 -18.62 23.85
C ASP A 194 11.19 -19.75 24.52
N VAL A 195 11.58 -20.76 23.73
CA VAL A 195 12.37 -21.91 24.18
C VAL A 195 13.87 -21.76 23.93
N LEU A 196 14.29 -20.67 23.29
CA LEU A 196 15.69 -20.37 23.00
C LEU A 196 16.26 -19.41 24.03
N THR A 197 17.52 -19.61 24.42
CA THR A 197 18.20 -18.67 25.32
C THR A 197 18.54 -17.35 24.62
N PRO A 198 18.71 -16.23 25.34
CA PRO A 198 19.18 -14.98 24.76
C PRO A 198 20.50 -15.11 23.98
N ALA A 199 21.39 -16.01 24.43
CA ALA A 199 22.65 -16.30 23.74
C ALA A 199 22.41 -16.98 22.37
N GLN A 200 21.48 -17.93 22.31
CA GLN A 200 21.10 -18.62 21.06
C GLN A 200 20.39 -17.67 20.08
N LEU A 201 19.51 -16.80 20.57
CA LEU A 201 18.87 -15.77 19.75
C LEU A 201 19.92 -14.80 19.17
N ASN A 202 20.87 -14.34 19.99
CA ASN A 202 21.98 -13.51 19.52
C ASN A 202 22.85 -14.23 18.47
N LEU A 203 23.10 -15.54 18.67
CA LEU A 203 23.82 -16.38 17.71
C LEU A 203 23.09 -16.47 16.38
N LEU A 204 21.76 -16.68 16.38
CA LEU A 204 20.95 -16.68 15.15
C LEU A 204 20.98 -15.31 14.45
N SER A 205 20.88 -14.21 15.20
CA SER A 205 20.93 -12.85 14.66
C SER A 205 22.30 -12.51 14.02
N LYS A 206 23.39 -12.90 14.66
CA LYS A 206 24.75 -12.72 14.11
C LYS A 206 24.98 -13.60 12.88
N SER A 207 24.61 -14.87 12.97
CA SER A 207 24.84 -15.85 11.90
C SER A 207 24.02 -15.60 10.64
N SER A 208 22.80 -15.05 10.78
CA SER A 208 21.96 -14.64 9.64
C SER A 208 22.42 -13.35 8.97
N GLY A 209 23.20 -12.51 9.67
CA GLY A 209 23.59 -11.19 9.20
C GLY A 209 22.66 -10.06 9.65
N CYS A 210 21.59 -10.37 10.39
CA CYS A 210 20.67 -9.39 10.96
C CYS A 210 21.34 -8.42 11.94
N ALA A 211 22.28 -8.91 12.76
CA ALA A 211 23.00 -8.09 13.73
C ALA A 211 23.79 -6.93 13.08
N TYR A 212 24.29 -7.12 11.85
CA TYR A 212 25.11 -6.13 11.16
C TYR A 212 24.32 -4.94 10.59
N GLN A 213 22.99 -5.07 10.49
CA GLN A 213 22.15 -3.92 10.14
C GLN A 213 22.23 -2.84 11.23
N ASN A 214 22.50 -3.20 12.47
CA ASN A 214 22.46 -2.31 13.63
C ASN A 214 23.83 -1.87 14.16
N VAL A 215 24.90 -2.04 13.37
CA VAL A 215 26.22 -1.55 13.75
C VAL A 215 26.16 -0.03 13.92
N GLY A 216 26.75 0.47 15.01
CA GLY A 216 26.77 1.89 15.33
C GLY A 216 27.29 2.72 14.17
N VAL A 217 26.39 3.50 13.57
CA VAL A 217 26.73 4.44 12.50
C VAL A 217 27.18 5.74 13.14
N THR A 218 28.43 6.14 12.90
CA THR A 218 28.91 7.47 13.30
C THR A 218 28.42 8.48 12.26
N CYS A 219 27.61 9.44 12.71
CA CYS A 219 27.13 10.53 11.87
C CYS A 219 28.14 11.68 11.84
N PRO A 220 28.26 12.42 10.72
CA PRO A 220 29.02 13.68 10.70
C PRO A 220 28.49 14.65 11.76
N GLU A 221 29.40 15.36 12.44
CA GLU A 221 29.02 16.39 13.43
C GLU A 221 28.21 17.53 12.78
N GLN A 222 28.54 17.85 11.53
CA GLN A 222 27.84 18.84 10.71
C GLN A 222 27.59 18.29 9.30
N ASP A 223 26.38 18.50 8.81
CA ASP A 223 25.92 18.10 7.49
C ASP A 223 24.92 19.14 6.93
N LYS A 224 24.93 19.34 5.61
CA LYS A 224 24.06 20.31 4.93
C LYS A 224 22.86 19.67 4.22
N TYR A 225 22.98 18.39 3.87
CA TYR A 225 22.01 17.65 3.05
C TYR A 225 21.67 16.32 3.70
N ARG A 226 20.48 15.81 3.38
CA ARG A 226 20.06 14.46 3.73
C ARG A 226 20.97 13.44 3.05
N THR A 227 21.22 12.33 3.72
CA THR A 227 21.72 11.12 3.04
C THR A 227 20.67 10.58 2.07
N ILE A 228 21.04 9.72 1.12
CA ILE A 228 20.08 9.03 0.24
C ILE A 228 19.25 8.02 1.01
N THR A 229 19.85 7.37 2.02
CA THR A 229 19.22 6.28 2.78
C THR A 229 18.40 6.77 3.97
N GLY A 230 18.32 8.08 4.23
CA GLY A 230 17.66 8.64 5.41
C GLY A 230 18.44 8.49 6.72
N MET A 231 19.57 7.77 6.69
CA MET A 231 20.48 7.61 7.83
C MET A 231 20.96 8.96 8.36
N CYS A 232 21.19 9.04 9.68
CA CYS A 232 21.68 10.22 10.39
C CYS A 232 20.73 11.42 10.41
N ASN A 233 19.47 11.29 9.97
CA ASN A 233 18.47 12.33 10.19
C ASN A 233 18.31 12.59 11.69
N ASN A 234 18.04 11.53 12.46
CA ASN A 234 18.11 11.58 13.92
C ASN A 234 19.54 11.27 14.39
N ARG A 235 20.25 12.25 14.95
CA ARG A 235 21.65 12.07 15.37
C ARG A 235 21.82 11.13 16.58
N ARG A 236 20.81 11.06 17.46
CA ARG A 236 20.83 10.18 18.65
C ARG A 236 20.55 8.72 18.28
N SER A 237 19.69 8.49 17.28
CA SER A 237 19.39 7.17 16.76
C SER A 237 19.44 7.21 15.22
N PRO A 238 20.64 7.06 14.63
CA PRO A 238 20.91 7.29 13.21
C PRO A 238 20.01 6.53 12.24
N THR A 239 19.47 5.39 12.65
CA THR A 239 18.67 4.49 11.82
C THR A 239 17.18 4.84 11.77
N LEU A 240 16.71 5.78 12.60
CA LEU A 240 15.30 6.18 12.62
C LEU A 240 14.90 6.83 11.30
N GLY A 241 13.99 6.17 10.58
CA GLY A 241 13.47 6.59 9.28
C GLY A 241 14.35 6.23 8.08
N ALA A 242 15.46 5.53 8.32
CA ALA A 242 16.32 5.03 7.25
C ALA A 242 15.66 3.90 6.45
N SER A 243 16.02 3.78 5.19
CA SER A 243 15.56 2.72 4.29
C SER A 243 16.07 1.34 4.69
N ASN A 244 15.38 0.30 4.23
CA ASN A 244 15.70 -1.11 4.49
C ASN A 244 15.69 -1.46 5.98
N ARG A 245 14.66 -1.00 6.68
CA ARG A 245 14.44 -1.21 8.11
C ARG A 245 13.03 -1.70 8.37
N GLU A 246 12.80 -2.27 9.55
CA GLU A 246 11.48 -2.68 9.95
C GLU A 246 10.51 -1.50 10.12
N PHE A 247 9.24 -1.71 9.79
CA PHE A 247 8.18 -0.75 10.14
C PHE A 247 8.04 -0.63 11.66
N VAL A 248 7.68 0.56 12.15
CA VAL A 248 7.30 0.70 13.56
C VAL A 248 5.91 0.11 13.80
N ARG A 249 5.73 -0.57 14.93
CA ARG A 249 4.43 -1.08 15.37
C ARG A 249 3.85 -0.15 16.44
N TRP A 250 2.70 0.47 16.16
CA TRP A 250 1.98 1.28 17.16
C TRP A 250 1.11 0.43 18.10
N LEU A 251 0.72 -0.75 17.64
CA LEU A 251 0.10 -1.80 18.42
C LEU A 251 0.86 -3.12 18.19
N PRO A 252 0.88 -4.04 19.15
CA PRO A 252 1.42 -5.38 18.95
C PRO A 252 0.84 -6.08 17.73
N ALA A 253 1.60 -6.98 17.11
CA ALA A 253 1.10 -7.75 15.98
C ALA A 253 0.07 -8.80 16.46
N GLU A 254 -0.94 -9.05 15.64
CA GLU A 254 -1.94 -10.09 15.85
C GLU A 254 -1.81 -11.15 14.75
N TYR A 255 -1.05 -12.20 15.04
CA TYR A 255 -0.93 -13.40 14.22
C TYR A 255 -1.72 -14.55 14.85
N GLU A 256 -2.11 -15.52 14.01
CA GLU A 256 -2.89 -16.70 14.40
C GLU A 256 -2.17 -17.56 15.46
N ASP A 257 -0.85 -17.67 15.34
CA ASP A 257 0.05 -18.39 16.24
C ASP A 257 0.74 -17.47 17.26
N GLY A 258 0.39 -16.18 17.27
CA GLY A 258 1.06 -15.15 18.07
C GLY A 258 2.44 -14.72 17.57
N PHE A 259 2.95 -15.30 16.49
CA PHE A 259 4.33 -15.13 16.03
C PHE A 259 4.42 -14.66 14.57
N SER A 260 3.87 -15.43 13.63
CA SER A 260 4.07 -15.18 12.19
C SER A 260 2.95 -15.64 11.27
N LEU A 261 2.13 -16.61 11.64
CA LEU A 261 1.10 -17.14 10.76
C LEU A 261 -0.08 -16.16 10.66
N PRO A 262 -0.45 -15.69 9.46
CA PRO A 262 -1.53 -14.73 9.33
C PRO A 262 -2.87 -15.39 9.66
N TYR A 263 -3.81 -14.64 10.24
CA TYR A 263 -5.17 -15.14 10.44
C TYR A 263 -5.80 -15.60 9.12
N GLY A 264 -6.39 -16.79 9.15
CA GLY A 264 -6.96 -17.45 7.97
C GLY A 264 -5.96 -18.38 7.27
N TRP A 265 -4.79 -18.59 7.87
CA TRP A 265 -3.83 -19.58 7.41
C TRP A 265 -4.34 -20.98 7.70
N THR A 266 -4.62 -21.33 8.96
CA THR A 266 -5.03 -22.69 9.31
C THR A 266 -6.55 -22.85 9.23
N PRO A 267 -7.08 -23.80 8.44
CA PRO A 267 -8.50 -24.08 8.39
C PRO A 267 -9.07 -24.38 9.78
N GLY A 268 -10.21 -23.77 10.12
CA GLY A 268 -10.90 -23.98 11.40
C GLY A 268 -10.39 -23.12 12.56
N VAL A 269 -9.21 -22.48 12.44
CA VAL A 269 -8.74 -21.53 13.46
C VAL A 269 -9.52 -20.22 13.35
N LYS A 270 -10.08 -19.80 14.48
CA LYS A 270 -10.95 -18.63 14.58
C LYS A 270 -10.17 -17.41 15.06
N ARG A 271 -10.65 -16.22 14.70
CA ARG A 271 -10.23 -14.95 15.32
C ARG A 271 -11.38 -14.45 16.19
N ASN A 272 -11.12 -14.18 17.46
CA ASN A 272 -12.13 -13.68 18.41
C ASN A 272 -13.44 -14.50 18.44
N GLY A 273 -13.34 -15.84 18.33
CA GLY A 273 -14.51 -16.73 18.37
C GLY A 273 -15.28 -16.90 17.05
N PHE A 274 -14.88 -16.21 15.97
CA PHE A 274 -15.52 -16.30 14.64
C PHE A 274 -14.55 -16.81 13.55
N PRO A 275 -15.07 -17.52 12.52
CA PRO A 275 -14.27 -17.85 11.34
C PRO A 275 -13.73 -16.61 10.64
N VAL A 276 -12.53 -16.71 10.06
CA VAL A 276 -11.94 -15.61 9.29
C VAL A 276 -12.57 -15.55 7.90
N ALA A 277 -13.15 -14.40 7.55
CA ALA A 277 -13.77 -14.19 6.24
C ALA A 277 -12.74 -14.29 5.10
N LEU A 278 -13.09 -14.93 3.98
CA LEU A 278 -12.24 -14.88 2.78
C LEU A 278 -12.19 -13.44 2.25
N ALA A 279 -10.99 -12.88 2.05
CA ALA A 279 -10.84 -11.51 1.57
C ALA A 279 -11.58 -11.26 0.25
N ARG A 280 -11.57 -12.24 -0.65
CA ARG A 280 -12.33 -12.19 -1.91
C ARG A 280 -13.86 -12.20 -1.70
N ALA A 281 -14.36 -12.93 -0.69
CA ALA A 281 -15.78 -12.91 -0.35
C ALA A 281 -16.22 -11.53 0.15
N VAL A 282 -15.43 -10.92 1.04
CA VAL A 282 -15.68 -9.54 1.52
C VAL A 282 -15.67 -8.56 0.35
N SER A 283 -14.69 -8.66 -0.56
CA SER A 283 -14.63 -7.83 -1.77
C SER A 283 -15.89 -7.98 -2.65
N ASN A 284 -16.34 -9.22 -2.88
CA ASN A 284 -17.54 -9.50 -3.67
C ASN A 284 -18.82 -8.96 -3.03
N ALA A 285 -18.97 -9.09 -1.71
CA ALA A 285 -20.20 -8.76 -0.99
C ALA A 285 -20.31 -7.29 -0.59
N ILE A 286 -19.18 -6.60 -0.37
CA ILE A 286 -19.14 -5.25 0.22
C ILE A 286 -18.56 -4.22 -0.74
N VAL A 287 -17.48 -4.55 -1.45
CA VAL A 287 -16.74 -3.56 -2.25
C VAL A 287 -17.32 -3.40 -3.66
N ARG A 288 -17.78 -4.50 -4.26
CA ARG A 288 -18.32 -4.55 -5.61
C ARG A 288 -19.53 -3.62 -5.77
N PHE A 289 -19.55 -2.88 -6.88
CA PHE A 289 -20.69 -2.08 -7.31
C PHE A 289 -20.74 -1.96 -8.85
N PRO A 290 -21.89 -1.63 -9.45
CA PRO A 290 -21.99 -1.38 -10.89
C PRO A 290 -21.24 -0.12 -11.31
N THR A 291 -20.22 -0.26 -12.17
CA THR A 291 -19.31 0.84 -12.57
C THR A 291 -20.04 2.02 -13.22
N ASP A 292 -21.14 1.76 -13.93
CA ASP A 292 -22.02 2.76 -14.55
C ASP A 292 -22.70 3.69 -13.53
N GLN A 293 -22.79 3.28 -12.27
CA GLN A 293 -23.36 4.07 -11.17
C GLN A 293 -22.32 4.89 -10.42
N LEU A 294 -21.05 4.90 -10.85
CA LEU A 294 -19.97 5.62 -10.17
C LEU A 294 -20.34 7.07 -9.89
N THR A 295 -20.14 7.50 -8.64
CA THR A 295 -20.33 8.90 -8.23
C THR A 295 -19.02 9.69 -8.39
N PRO A 296 -18.94 10.70 -9.29
CA PRO A 296 -17.78 11.58 -9.39
C PRO A 296 -17.68 12.50 -8.18
N ASP A 297 -16.46 12.79 -7.75
CA ASP A 297 -16.18 13.75 -6.70
C ASP A 297 -16.20 15.17 -7.25
N GLN A 298 -17.25 15.93 -6.92
CA GLN A 298 -17.44 17.30 -7.42
C GLN A 298 -16.41 18.29 -6.90
N GLU A 299 -15.66 17.95 -5.85
CA GLU A 299 -14.71 18.87 -5.22
C GLU A 299 -13.29 18.30 -5.20
N ARG A 300 -13.01 17.20 -5.93
CA ARG A 300 -11.65 16.67 -6.08
C ARG A 300 -11.34 16.35 -7.52
N SER A 301 -10.18 16.77 -7.99
CA SER A 301 -9.64 16.37 -9.29
C SER A 301 -9.00 14.99 -9.19
N LEU A 302 -8.81 14.31 -10.32
CA LEU A 302 -8.10 13.03 -10.37
C LEU A 302 -6.62 13.19 -9.97
N MET A 303 -6.06 14.40 -10.08
CA MET A 303 -4.76 14.76 -9.51
C MET A 303 -4.69 14.55 -7.99
N PHE A 304 -5.80 14.67 -7.25
CA PHE A 304 -5.85 14.35 -5.81
C PHE A 304 -5.53 12.88 -5.54
N MET A 305 -6.09 11.96 -6.34
CA MET A 305 -5.78 10.54 -6.27
C MET A 305 -4.30 10.30 -6.63
N GLN A 306 -3.84 10.90 -7.73
CA GLN A 306 -2.51 10.64 -8.25
C GLN A 306 -1.39 11.15 -7.34
N TRP A 307 -1.58 12.31 -6.70
CA TRP A 307 -0.64 12.81 -5.70
C TRP A 307 -0.58 11.91 -4.46
N GLY A 308 -1.71 11.35 -4.04
CA GLY A 308 -1.76 10.38 -2.96
C GLY A 308 -0.89 9.16 -3.23
N GLN A 309 -0.96 8.60 -4.45
CA GLN A 309 -0.11 7.47 -4.85
C GLN A 309 1.37 7.85 -4.95
N LEU A 310 1.69 8.99 -5.59
CA LEU A 310 3.07 9.47 -5.70
C LEU A 310 3.71 9.68 -4.32
N LEU A 311 2.93 10.21 -3.36
CA LEU A 311 3.35 10.44 -1.99
C LEU A 311 3.52 9.13 -1.21
N ASP A 312 2.62 8.15 -1.37
CA ASP A 312 2.80 6.80 -0.79
C ASP A 312 4.14 6.19 -1.23
N HIS A 313 4.50 6.40 -2.50
CA HIS A 313 5.75 5.91 -3.08
C HIS A 313 7.00 6.69 -2.66
N ASP A 314 6.86 7.76 -1.89
CA ASP A 314 7.96 8.43 -1.17
C ASP A 314 8.14 7.89 0.25
N LEU A 315 7.15 7.16 0.77
CA LEU A 315 7.07 6.82 2.19
C LEU A 315 7.29 5.34 2.45
N ASP A 316 6.63 4.46 1.69
CA ASP A 316 6.75 3.03 1.90
C ASP A 316 6.74 2.15 0.66
N PHE A 317 7.60 1.15 0.71
CA PHE A 317 7.62 0.01 -0.21
C PHE A 317 7.92 -1.24 0.59
N THR A 318 6.97 -2.17 0.60
CA THR A 318 7.18 -3.48 1.24
C THR A 318 7.64 -4.50 0.20
N PRO A 319 8.90 -4.98 0.25
CA PRO A 319 9.38 -5.94 -0.73
C PRO A 319 8.72 -7.31 -0.56
N GLU A 320 8.58 -8.03 -1.68
CA GLU A 320 8.16 -9.42 -1.72
C GLU A 320 9.38 -10.34 -1.95
N PRO A 321 9.36 -11.60 -1.44
CA PRO A 321 10.53 -12.47 -1.42
C PRO A 321 10.98 -12.81 -2.82
N ALA A 322 12.28 -12.67 -3.09
CA ALA A 322 12.84 -12.89 -4.43
C ALA A 322 12.68 -14.33 -4.92
N ALA A 323 12.68 -15.29 -3.99
CA ALA A 323 12.55 -16.70 -4.31
C ALA A 323 11.20 -17.02 -4.97
N ARG A 324 10.09 -16.42 -4.50
CA ARG A 324 8.70 -16.65 -4.97
C ARG A 324 8.24 -18.11 -5.05
N ALA A 325 9.12 -19.02 -4.71
CA ALA A 325 8.90 -20.41 -4.47
C ALA A 325 9.12 -20.68 -2.99
N SER A 326 8.40 -21.67 -2.46
CA SER A 326 8.67 -22.18 -1.13
C SER A 326 10.12 -22.64 -1.02
N PHE A 327 10.85 -22.14 -0.02
CA PHE A 327 12.24 -22.53 0.26
C PHE A 327 12.41 -24.02 0.53
N LEU A 328 11.34 -24.67 1.01
CA LEU A 328 11.36 -26.06 1.46
C LEU A 328 10.76 -27.03 0.44
N THR A 329 9.83 -26.56 -0.40
CA THR A 329 9.03 -27.42 -1.28
C THR A 329 9.04 -27.02 -2.75
N GLY A 330 9.64 -25.88 -3.10
CA GLY A 330 9.73 -25.40 -4.49
C GLY A 330 8.42 -24.90 -5.11
N VAL A 331 7.32 -24.87 -4.35
CA VAL A 331 6.00 -24.40 -4.81
C VAL A 331 6.05 -22.94 -5.24
N ASN A 332 5.79 -22.66 -6.52
CA ASN A 332 5.68 -21.29 -7.05
C ASN A 332 4.28 -20.71 -6.76
N CYS A 333 4.21 -19.62 -5.98
CA CYS A 333 2.92 -19.01 -5.58
C CYS A 333 2.16 -18.34 -6.72
N GLU A 334 2.79 -18.14 -7.88
CA GLU A 334 2.17 -17.52 -9.07
C GLU A 334 1.23 -18.49 -9.75
N THR A 335 1.65 -19.75 -9.85
CA THR A 335 0.96 -20.80 -10.60
C THR A 335 0.24 -21.77 -9.68
N SER A 336 0.71 -21.92 -8.45
CA SER A 336 0.14 -22.84 -7.47
C SER A 336 -0.79 -22.12 -6.50
N CYS A 337 -1.89 -22.79 -6.17
CA CYS A 337 -2.81 -22.41 -5.09
C CYS A 337 -2.51 -23.13 -3.77
N VAL A 338 -1.38 -23.85 -3.71
CA VAL A 338 -0.90 -24.48 -2.49
C VAL A 338 -0.42 -23.40 -1.51
N GLN A 339 -1.00 -23.42 -0.31
CA GLN A 339 -0.64 -22.50 0.76
C GLN A 339 0.54 -23.07 1.56
N GLN A 340 1.75 -22.61 1.22
CA GLN A 340 2.99 -22.94 1.90
C GLN A 340 3.92 -21.72 1.81
N PRO A 341 4.69 -21.35 2.85
CA PRO A 341 5.50 -20.13 2.82
C PRO A 341 6.46 -20.13 1.61
N PRO A 342 6.58 -19.03 0.85
CA PRO A 342 6.00 -17.71 1.09
C PRO A 342 4.59 -17.48 0.48
N CYS A 343 3.94 -18.52 -0.03
CA CYS A 343 2.63 -18.44 -0.70
C CYS A 343 1.48 -18.35 0.30
N PHE A 344 0.64 -17.32 0.15
CA PHE A 344 -0.60 -17.17 0.92
C PHE A 344 -1.78 -16.81 0.00
N PRO A 345 -2.11 -17.69 -0.96
CA PRO A 345 -3.08 -17.41 -2.03
C PRO A 345 -4.47 -17.14 -1.48
N LEU A 346 -5.22 -16.25 -2.13
CA LEU A 346 -6.60 -15.98 -1.75
C LEU A 346 -7.51 -17.05 -2.34
N LYS A 347 -8.18 -17.81 -1.46
CA LYS A 347 -9.17 -18.81 -1.86
C LYS A 347 -10.40 -18.14 -2.47
N ILE A 348 -11.02 -18.84 -3.43
CA ILE A 348 -12.18 -18.35 -4.18
C ILE A 348 -13.48 -18.77 -3.46
N PRO A 349 -14.36 -17.83 -3.12
CA PRO A 349 -15.63 -18.16 -2.47
C PRO A 349 -16.59 -18.86 -3.44
N PRO A 350 -17.62 -19.56 -2.92
CA PRO A 350 -18.71 -20.06 -3.76
C PRO A 350 -19.41 -18.90 -4.46
N ASN A 351 -19.90 -19.16 -5.68
CA ASN A 351 -20.63 -18.19 -6.50
C ASN A 351 -19.85 -16.89 -6.80
N ASP A 352 -18.51 -16.95 -6.85
CA ASP A 352 -17.69 -15.80 -7.26
C ASP A 352 -18.16 -15.27 -8.64
N PRO A 353 -18.32 -13.95 -8.79
CA PRO A 353 -18.87 -13.38 -10.02
C PRO A 353 -17.98 -13.60 -11.24
N ARG A 354 -16.66 -13.77 -11.05
CA ARG A 354 -15.68 -13.93 -12.13
C ARG A 354 -15.04 -15.32 -12.15
N ILE A 355 -14.53 -15.79 -11.02
CA ILE A 355 -13.70 -17.01 -10.96
C ILE A 355 -14.58 -18.20 -10.58
N LYS A 356 -15.10 -18.93 -11.56
CA LYS A 356 -16.08 -20.02 -11.32
C LYS A 356 -15.47 -21.28 -10.72
N ASN A 357 -14.19 -21.53 -10.97
CA ASN A 357 -13.48 -22.68 -10.42
C ASN A 357 -12.95 -22.37 -9.01
N GLN A 358 -13.53 -23.01 -7.99
CA GLN A 358 -13.11 -22.82 -6.59
C GLN A 358 -11.74 -23.44 -6.27
N ALA A 359 -11.22 -24.33 -7.14
CA ALA A 359 -9.87 -24.85 -7.00
C ALA A 359 -8.79 -23.85 -7.47
N ASP A 360 -9.18 -22.80 -8.19
CA ASP A 360 -8.28 -21.68 -8.52
C ASP A 360 -8.10 -20.74 -7.32
N CYS A 361 -7.25 -19.73 -7.47
CA CYS A 361 -6.94 -18.74 -6.45
C CYS A 361 -6.41 -17.46 -7.09
N ILE A 362 -6.44 -16.36 -6.33
CA ILE A 362 -5.68 -15.16 -6.67
C ILE A 362 -4.27 -15.30 -6.05
N PRO A 363 -3.19 -15.23 -6.85
CA PRO A 363 -1.81 -15.32 -6.36
C PRO A 363 -1.51 -14.24 -5.32
N PHE A 364 -0.82 -14.62 -4.25
CA PHE A 364 -0.35 -13.70 -3.23
C PHE A 364 0.90 -14.24 -2.54
N PHE A 365 1.88 -13.34 -2.37
CA PHE A 365 3.12 -13.61 -1.67
C PHE A 365 3.14 -12.86 -0.37
N ARG A 366 3.52 -13.54 0.71
CA ARG A 366 3.82 -12.89 1.97
C ARG A 366 4.96 -11.89 1.79
N SER A 367 4.81 -10.70 2.36
CA SER A 367 5.86 -9.66 2.39
C SER A 367 7.12 -10.20 3.05
N CYS A 368 8.31 -9.76 2.63
CA CYS A 368 9.56 -10.19 3.24
C CYS A 368 9.57 -9.93 4.75
N PRO A 369 10.08 -10.87 5.57
CA PRO A 369 10.32 -10.58 6.97
C PRO A 369 11.41 -9.52 7.15
N ALA A 370 11.36 -8.80 8.26
CA ALA A 370 12.45 -7.95 8.73
C ALA A 370 13.34 -8.68 9.74
N CYS A 371 14.55 -8.17 9.95
CA CYS A 371 15.41 -8.52 11.07
C CYS A 371 15.02 -7.64 12.28
N PRO A 372 14.39 -8.18 13.34
CA PRO A 372 13.99 -7.36 14.48
C PRO A 372 15.21 -6.92 15.31
N ASN A 373 15.14 -5.73 15.91
CA ASN A 373 16.15 -5.28 16.87
C ASN A 373 15.92 -5.93 18.23
N ASN A 374 16.95 -6.60 18.77
CA ASN A 374 17.01 -7.16 20.14
C ASN A 374 15.94 -8.18 20.55
N ASN A 375 14.90 -8.43 19.75
CA ASN A 375 13.81 -9.34 20.09
C ASN A 375 13.27 -10.05 18.84
N ILE A 376 13.82 -11.24 18.55
CA ILE A 376 13.53 -12.06 17.35
C ILE A 376 12.08 -12.63 17.36
N THR A 377 11.25 -12.20 18.30
CA THR A 377 10.07 -12.91 18.80
C THR A 377 8.79 -12.71 18.02
N ILE A 378 8.67 -11.76 17.08
CA ILE A 378 7.43 -11.58 16.28
C ILE A 378 7.78 -11.09 14.88
N ARG A 379 7.15 -11.68 13.84
CA ARG A 379 7.37 -11.30 12.44
C ARG A 379 7.00 -9.83 12.19
N ASN A 380 7.94 -9.07 11.65
CA ASN A 380 7.72 -7.72 11.13
C ASN A 380 8.10 -7.62 9.65
N GLN A 381 7.73 -6.54 8.99
CA GLN A 381 7.99 -6.30 7.56
C GLN A 381 8.98 -5.15 7.36
N ILE A 382 9.65 -5.14 6.21
CA ILE A 382 10.65 -4.13 5.84
C ILE A 382 10.00 -2.99 5.07
N ASN A 383 10.39 -1.75 5.39
CA ASN A 383 10.28 -0.61 4.49
C ASN A 383 11.59 -0.47 3.70
N ALA A 384 11.53 -0.60 2.38
CA ALA A 384 12.69 -0.42 1.51
C ALA A 384 12.96 1.06 1.15
N LEU A 385 12.07 1.98 1.53
CA LEU A 385 12.21 3.42 1.29
C LEU A 385 12.61 4.18 2.57
N THR A 386 13.11 5.40 2.40
CA THR A 386 13.18 6.36 3.51
C THR A 386 11.76 6.67 4.00
N SER A 387 11.58 6.96 5.29
CA SER A 387 10.25 7.32 5.80
C SER A 387 9.92 8.80 5.63
N PHE A 388 10.91 9.64 5.34
CA PHE A 388 10.76 11.08 5.26
C PHE A 388 10.05 11.47 3.97
N VAL A 389 9.33 12.59 3.99
CA VAL A 389 8.85 13.22 2.75
C VAL A 389 10.04 13.97 2.14
N ASP A 390 10.89 13.27 1.40
CA ASP A 390 12.17 13.77 0.91
C ASP A 390 12.40 13.59 -0.60
N ALA A 391 11.33 13.23 -1.32
CA ALA A 391 11.34 12.95 -2.75
C ALA A 391 12.24 11.76 -3.15
N SER A 392 12.37 10.76 -2.28
CA SER A 392 13.05 9.49 -2.56
C SER A 392 12.46 8.77 -3.78
N MET A 393 11.18 8.97 -4.10
CA MET A 393 10.58 8.44 -5.34
C MET A 393 11.20 9.03 -6.63
N VAL A 394 11.92 10.15 -6.53
CA VAL A 394 12.72 10.75 -7.61
C VAL A 394 14.20 10.34 -7.50
N TYR A 395 14.77 10.35 -6.29
CA TYR A 395 16.22 10.26 -6.09
C TYR A 395 16.72 8.87 -5.69
N GLY A 396 15.82 7.93 -5.36
CA GLY A 396 16.14 6.62 -4.83
C GLY A 396 16.36 6.63 -3.31
N SER A 397 16.23 5.44 -2.73
CA SER A 397 16.48 5.19 -1.30
C SER A 397 17.76 4.37 -1.04
N GLU A 398 18.57 4.17 -2.08
CA GLU A 398 19.87 3.49 -2.02
C GLU A 398 20.93 4.20 -2.87
N GLU A 399 22.15 4.32 -2.35
CA GLU A 399 23.26 5.02 -3.01
C GLU A 399 23.61 4.52 -4.44
N PRO A 400 23.57 3.21 -4.75
CA PRO A 400 23.81 2.75 -6.12
C PRO A 400 22.74 3.24 -7.10
N LEU A 401 21.46 3.18 -6.71
CA LEU A 401 20.34 3.65 -7.55
C LEU A 401 20.41 5.17 -7.73
N ALA A 402 20.63 5.91 -6.64
CA ALA A 402 20.76 7.37 -6.69
C ALA A 402 21.88 7.83 -7.63
N ARG A 403 23.02 7.13 -7.65
CA ARG A 403 24.10 7.41 -8.61
C ARG A 403 23.71 7.06 -10.04
N ASN A 404 23.03 5.94 -10.28
CA ASN A 404 22.57 5.54 -11.61
C ASN A 404 21.54 6.51 -12.21
N LEU A 405 20.74 7.16 -11.36
CA LEU A 405 19.75 8.15 -11.76
C LEU A 405 20.36 9.52 -12.11
N ARG A 406 21.62 9.76 -11.78
CA ARG A 406 22.31 11.02 -12.05
C ARG A 406 22.99 11.01 -13.41
N ASN A 407 23.02 12.16 -14.07
CA ASN A 407 23.90 12.38 -15.20
C ASN A 407 25.31 12.71 -14.70
N THR A 408 26.18 11.71 -14.70
CA THR A 408 27.57 11.85 -14.23
C THR A 408 28.55 12.21 -15.35
N SER A 409 28.08 12.44 -16.58
CA SER A 409 28.93 12.77 -17.73
C SER A 409 29.37 14.23 -17.76
N ASN A 410 28.83 15.09 -16.89
CA ASN A 410 29.17 16.50 -16.79
C ASN A 410 28.99 17.03 -15.35
N GLN A 411 29.34 18.30 -15.13
CA GLN A 411 29.26 18.98 -13.82
C GLN A 411 28.01 19.87 -13.69
N LEU A 412 26.89 19.46 -14.29
CA LEU A 412 25.64 20.23 -14.26
C LEU A 412 24.67 19.76 -13.17
N GLY A 413 24.99 18.65 -12.48
CA GLY A 413 24.18 18.14 -11.38
C GLY A 413 22.78 17.67 -11.78
N LEU A 414 22.62 17.22 -13.03
CA LEU A 414 21.33 16.80 -13.59
C LEU A 414 21.01 15.34 -13.25
N LEU A 415 19.72 14.99 -13.32
CA LEU A 415 19.27 13.61 -13.45
C LEU A 415 19.44 13.12 -14.90
N ALA A 416 19.70 11.83 -15.06
CA ALA A 416 19.76 11.14 -16.34
C ALA A 416 18.38 11.17 -17.02
N VAL A 417 18.36 11.30 -18.34
CA VAL A 417 17.14 11.41 -19.15
C VAL A 417 17.16 10.37 -20.26
N ASN A 418 15.99 10.09 -20.83
CA ASN A 418 15.88 9.21 -21.98
C ASN A 418 16.73 9.72 -23.16
N GLN A 419 17.52 8.84 -23.76
CA GLN A 419 18.38 9.16 -24.91
C GLN A 419 17.73 8.78 -26.25
N ARG A 420 16.61 8.04 -26.23
CA ARG A 420 15.93 7.53 -27.43
C ARG A 420 14.70 8.33 -27.80
N PHE A 421 13.96 8.81 -26.79
CA PHE A 421 12.70 9.50 -26.99
C PHE A 421 12.64 10.79 -26.18
N GLN A 422 11.94 11.77 -26.74
CA GLN A 422 11.60 13.02 -26.09
C GLN A 422 10.10 13.24 -26.26
N ASP A 423 9.53 14.02 -25.35
CA ASP A 423 8.15 14.48 -25.42
C ASP A 423 8.16 15.94 -25.87
N ASN A 424 7.95 16.17 -27.17
CA ASN A 424 7.94 17.52 -27.76
C ASN A 424 9.17 18.36 -27.37
N GLY A 425 10.36 17.77 -27.50
CA GLY A 425 11.64 18.38 -27.13
C GLY A 425 11.96 18.37 -25.63
N ARG A 426 11.08 17.84 -24.77
CA ARG A 426 11.29 17.74 -23.32
C ARG A 426 11.71 16.33 -22.90
N ALA A 427 12.40 16.26 -21.77
CA ALA A 427 12.92 15.01 -21.22
C ALA A 427 11.79 14.02 -20.86
N LEU A 428 12.04 12.74 -21.14
CA LEU A 428 11.36 11.62 -20.51
C LEU A 428 12.32 10.94 -19.52
N LEU A 429 11.76 10.15 -18.59
CA LEU A 429 12.55 9.30 -17.70
C LEU A 429 13.45 8.34 -18.54
N PRO A 430 14.65 8.01 -18.08
CA PRO A 430 15.46 6.99 -18.71
C PRO A 430 14.72 5.64 -18.65
N PHE A 431 14.98 4.78 -19.63
CA PHE A 431 14.47 3.41 -19.55
C PHE A 431 15.26 2.60 -18.54
N ASP A 432 14.55 1.78 -17.78
CA ASP A 432 15.20 0.81 -16.92
C ASP A 432 15.74 -0.35 -17.77
N LYS A 433 16.84 -0.94 -17.31
CA LYS A 433 17.47 -2.09 -17.97
C LYS A 433 16.92 -3.35 -17.36
N LEU A 434 15.60 -3.50 -17.48
CA LEU A 434 14.91 -4.70 -17.09
C LEU A 434 15.12 -5.74 -18.19
N HIS A 435 15.78 -6.86 -17.88
CA HIS A 435 15.87 -8.00 -18.79
C HIS A 435 14.50 -8.46 -19.33
N ASP A 436 13.43 -8.39 -18.52
CA ASP A 436 12.07 -8.83 -18.89
C ASP A 436 11.01 -7.88 -18.36
N ASP A 437 11.00 -6.77 -19.05
CA ASP A 437 10.26 -5.60 -18.68
C ASP A 437 8.73 -5.82 -18.85
N PRO A 438 7.92 -5.65 -17.79
CA PRO A 438 6.48 -5.85 -17.88
C PRO A 438 5.80 -4.86 -18.83
N CYS A 439 6.42 -3.70 -19.08
CA CYS A 439 5.89 -2.73 -20.02
C CYS A 439 5.97 -3.22 -21.47
N LEU A 440 6.95 -4.06 -21.82
CA LEU A 440 7.07 -4.69 -23.14
C LEU A 440 5.91 -5.65 -23.45
N LEU A 441 5.24 -6.17 -22.42
CA LEU A 441 4.15 -7.14 -22.57
C LEU A 441 2.82 -6.47 -22.93
N THR A 442 2.66 -5.19 -22.58
CA THR A 442 1.43 -4.43 -22.82
C THR A 442 1.23 -4.11 -24.29
N ASN A 443 2.32 -3.94 -25.05
CA ASN A 443 2.34 -3.79 -26.50
C ASN A 443 3.69 -4.28 -27.08
N ARG A 444 3.70 -5.54 -27.51
CA ARG A 444 4.91 -6.22 -28.02
C ARG A 444 5.48 -5.59 -29.28
N SER A 445 4.63 -4.99 -30.11
CA SER A 445 5.04 -4.31 -31.35
C SER A 445 5.71 -2.97 -31.06
N ALA A 446 5.22 -2.22 -30.06
CA ALA A 446 5.82 -0.96 -29.64
C ALA A 446 7.18 -1.16 -28.94
N SER A 447 7.32 -2.24 -28.17
CA SER A 447 8.57 -2.63 -27.49
C SER A 447 9.20 -1.47 -26.69
N ILE A 448 8.34 -0.77 -25.92
CA ILE A 448 8.77 0.30 -25.03
C ILE A 448 8.91 -0.26 -23.60
N PRO A 449 10.12 -0.23 -23.02
CA PRO A 449 10.34 -0.70 -21.67
C PRO A 449 9.80 0.28 -20.62
N CYS A 450 9.75 -0.15 -19.38
CA CYS A 450 9.46 0.64 -18.22
C CYS A 450 10.53 1.70 -17.98
N PHE A 451 10.11 2.73 -17.26
CA PHE A 451 10.96 3.84 -16.87
C PHE A 451 11.70 3.55 -15.57
N LEU A 452 12.94 4.03 -15.51
CA LEU A 452 13.78 4.05 -14.32
C LEU A 452 13.53 5.35 -13.55
N ALA A 453 13.25 5.23 -12.25
CA ALA A 453 13.07 6.34 -11.32
C ALA A 453 13.61 5.96 -9.93
N GLY A 454 13.45 6.86 -8.95
CA GLY A 454 13.81 6.60 -7.55
C GLY A 454 12.97 5.50 -6.89
N ASP A 455 11.71 5.37 -7.30
CA ASP A 455 10.82 4.27 -6.91
C ASP A 455 10.56 3.33 -8.10
N THR A 456 10.52 2.03 -7.82
CA THR A 456 10.43 0.96 -8.84
C THR A 456 9.04 0.80 -9.45
N ARG A 457 8.02 1.46 -8.88
CA ARG A 457 6.63 1.40 -9.33
C ARG A 457 6.25 2.57 -10.26
N SER A 458 7.20 3.41 -10.66
CA SER A 458 6.95 4.59 -11.50
C SER A 458 6.18 4.33 -12.80
N SER A 459 6.24 3.09 -13.32
CA SER A 459 5.56 2.65 -14.53
C SER A 459 4.25 1.90 -14.28
N GLU A 460 3.77 1.78 -13.04
CA GLU A 460 2.53 1.05 -12.76
C GLU A 460 1.33 1.62 -13.50
N MET A 461 1.25 2.94 -13.68
CA MET A 461 0.28 3.60 -14.54
C MET A 461 0.86 4.88 -15.19
N PRO A 462 0.47 5.26 -16.42
CA PRO A 462 1.00 6.43 -17.12
C PRO A 462 0.77 7.76 -16.39
N GLU A 463 -0.29 7.87 -15.59
CA GLU A 463 -0.55 9.03 -14.73
C GLU A 463 0.54 9.19 -13.66
N LEU A 464 0.97 8.08 -13.05
CA LEU A 464 2.09 8.06 -12.09
C LEU A 464 3.41 8.39 -12.80
N THR A 465 3.67 7.75 -13.96
CA THR A 465 4.84 8.05 -14.80
C THR A 465 4.92 9.53 -15.16
N SER A 466 3.78 10.16 -15.46
CA SER A 466 3.70 11.58 -15.80
C SER A 466 4.15 12.47 -14.64
N MET A 467 3.78 12.12 -13.40
CA MET A 467 4.22 12.83 -12.21
C MET A 467 5.72 12.64 -11.92
N HIS A 468 6.25 11.42 -12.05
CA HIS A 468 7.71 11.19 -11.94
C HIS A 468 8.49 11.97 -13.01
N THR A 469 8.00 11.97 -14.25
CA THR A 469 8.60 12.74 -15.35
C THR A 469 8.57 14.24 -15.05
N LEU A 470 7.46 14.76 -14.52
CA LEU A 470 7.32 16.16 -14.14
C LEU A 470 8.37 16.58 -13.10
N LEU A 471 8.57 15.78 -12.05
CA LEU A 471 9.54 16.08 -11.00
C LEU A 471 11.00 15.92 -11.47
N LEU A 472 11.27 14.99 -12.39
CA LEU A 472 12.58 14.90 -13.05
C LEU A 472 12.88 16.18 -13.84
N ARG A 473 11.90 16.68 -14.61
CA ARG A 473 12.05 17.92 -15.39
C ARG A 473 12.30 19.10 -14.47
N GLU A 474 11.56 19.18 -13.36
CA GLU A 474 11.73 20.25 -12.37
C GLU A 474 13.12 20.24 -11.73
N HIS A 475 13.65 19.06 -11.38
CA HIS A 475 15.04 18.96 -10.90
C HIS A 475 16.04 19.53 -11.91
N ASN A 476 15.95 19.10 -13.17
CA ASN A 476 16.88 19.53 -14.21
C ASN A 476 16.74 21.03 -14.52
N ARG A 477 15.52 21.59 -14.45
CA ARG A 477 15.26 23.03 -14.56
C ARG A 477 15.94 23.81 -13.43
N LEU A 478 15.73 23.39 -12.18
CA LEU A 478 16.33 24.00 -10.99
C LEU A 478 17.86 23.96 -11.04
N ALA A 479 18.46 22.80 -11.32
CA ALA A 479 19.90 22.65 -11.43
C ALA A 479 20.49 23.57 -12.53
N THR A 480 19.80 23.70 -13.66
CA THR A 480 20.21 24.61 -14.74
C THR A 480 20.17 26.08 -14.32
N GLU A 481 19.10 26.51 -13.65
CA GLU A 481 18.97 27.90 -13.17
C GLU A 481 19.96 28.21 -12.05
N LEU A 482 20.18 27.28 -11.12
CA LEU A 482 21.19 27.40 -10.06
C LEU A 482 22.60 27.45 -10.64
N LYS A 483 22.91 26.73 -11.72
CA LYS A 483 24.21 26.84 -12.41
C LYS A 483 24.42 28.21 -13.03
N ARG A 484 23.38 28.80 -13.62
CA ARG A 484 23.44 30.18 -14.14
C ARG A 484 23.62 31.19 -13.00
N LEU A 485 22.96 30.98 -11.88
CA LEU A 485 23.02 31.85 -10.72
C LEU A 485 24.36 31.76 -9.98
N ASN A 486 24.93 30.56 -9.91
CA ASN A 486 26.16 30.23 -9.19
C ASN A 486 27.13 29.44 -10.10
N PRO A 487 27.85 30.10 -11.04
CA PRO A 487 28.71 29.42 -12.01
C PRO A 487 29.81 28.55 -11.40
N ARG A 488 30.24 28.85 -10.16
CA ARG A 488 31.29 28.11 -9.43
C ARG A 488 30.80 26.82 -8.77
N TRP A 489 29.50 26.59 -8.65
CA TRP A 489 28.99 25.34 -8.09
C TRP A 489 29.30 24.16 -9.01
N ASP A 490 29.78 23.07 -8.42
CA ASP A 490 30.05 21.81 -9.08
C ASP A 490 28.78 20.97 -9.24
N GLY A 491 28.89 19.82 -9.92
CA GLY A 491 27.75 18.95 -10.17
C GLY A 491 27.12 18.38 -8.90
N GLU A 492 27.91 18.12 -7.86
CA GLU A 492 27.38 17.61 -6.58
C GLU A 492 26.57 18.69 -5.86
N ARG A 493 27.08 19.91 -5.75
CA ARG A 493 26.36 21.02 -5.10
C ARG A 493 25.05 21.32 -5.82
N LEU A 494 25.07 21.37 -7.16
CA LEU A 494 23.87 21.60 -7.98
C LEU A 494 22.82 20.52 -7.76
N TYR A 495 23.23 19.26 -7.80
CA TYR A 495 22.35 18.12 -7.55
C TYR A 495 21.71 18.20 -6.16
N GLN A 496 22.50 18.44 -5.12
CA GLN A 496 21.99 18.47 -3.74
C GLN A 496 21.06 19.66 -3.48
N GLU A 497 21.37 20.86 -4.00
CA GLU A 497 20.50 22.03 -3.86
C GLU A 497 19.18 21.87 -4.62
N ALA A 498 19.23 21.38 -5.86
CA ALA A 498 18.01 21.07 -6.62
C ALA A 498 17.18 19.96 -5.93
N ARG A 499 17.83 18.89 -5.44
CA ARG A 499 17.21 17.83 -4.65
C ARG A 499 16.52 18.37 -3.41
N LYS A 500 17.19 19.25 -2.67
CA LYS A 500 16.67 19.88 -1.45
C LYS A 500 15.44 20.75 -1.73
N ILE A 501 15.45 21.52 -2.82
CA ILE A 501 14.29 22.33 -3.25
C ILE A 501 13.11 21.43 -3.66
N VAL A 502 13.34 20.38 -4.46
CA VAL A 502 12.27 19.45 -4.86
C VAL A 502 11.68 18.74 -3.64
N GLY A 503 12.50 18.29 -2.69
CA GLY A 503 12.01 17.73 -1.42
C GLY A 503 11.12 18.71 -0.66
N ALA A 504 11.52 20.00 -0.58
CA ALA A 504 10.69 21.04 0.02
C ALA A 504 9.38 21.29 -0.75
N MET A 505 9.39 21.23 -2.09
CA MET A 505 8.16 21.34 -2.89
C MET A 505 7.18 20.22 -2.58
N VAL A 506 7.66 18.97 -2.48
CA VAL A 506 6.81 17.81 -2.12
C VAL A 506 6.25 17.96 -0.71
N GLN A 507 7.06 18.41 0.26
CA GLN A 507 6.60 18.73 1.62
C GLN A 507 5.52 19.81 1.62
N ILE A 508 5.74 20.93 0.92
CA ILE A 508 4.79 22.05 0.89
C ILE A 508 3.47 21.61 0.26
N ILE A 509 3.49 21.02 -0.94
CA ILE A 509 2.26 20.59 -1.64
C ILE A 509 1.50 19.58 -0.77
N THR A 510 2.21 18.64 -0.13
CA THR A 510 1.60 17.63 0.73
C THR A 510 0.90 18.25 1.94
N TYR A 511 1.59 19.06 2.73
CA TYR A 511 1.05 19.55 4.01
C TYR A 511 0.14 20.78 3.87
N ARG A 512 0.37 21.61 2.85
CA ARG A 512 -0.43 22.82 2.58
C ARG A 512 -1.67 22.52 1.75
N ASP A 513 -1.54 21.68 0.72
CA ASP A 513 -2.58 21.56 -0.31
C ASP A 513 -3.32 20.21 -0.25
N TYR A 514 -2.61 19.09 -0.03
CA TYR A 514 -3.18 17.75 -0.08
C TYR A 514 -3.82 17.31 1.25
N LEU A 515 -3.03 17.24 2.35
CA LEU A 515 -3.50 16.72 3.64
C LEU A 515 -4.74 17.43 4.21
N PRO A 516 -4.92 18.76 4.05
CA PRO A 516 -6.15 19.41 4.48
C PRO A 516 -7.40 18.88 3.80
N LEU A 517 -7.28 18.42 2.56
CA LEU A 517 -8.37 17.88 1.77
C LEU A 517 -8.61 16.38 2.00
N VAL A 518 -7.59 15.66 2.50
CA VAL A 518 -7.72 14.28 2.99
C VAL A 518 -8.43 14.28 4.33
N LEU A 519 -7.88 14.98 5.32
CA LEU A 519 -8.31 14.90 6.71
C LEU A 519 -9.55 15.75 7.00
N GLY A 520 -9.74 16.85 6.28
CA GLY A 520 -10.71 17.87 6.62
C GLY A 520 -10.23 18.76 7.79
N PRO A 521 -10.84 19.94 7.99
CA PRO A 521 -10.32 20.97 8.87
C PRO A 521 -10.30 20.58 10.36
N ALA A 522 -11.25 19.76 10.83
CA ALA A 522 -11.30 19.34 12.22
C ALA A 522 -10.15 18.38 12.57
N ALA A 523 -9.96 17.33 11.77
CA ALA A 523 -8.89 16.37 11.95
C ALA A 523 -7.51 16.99 11.68
N MET A 524 -7.38 17.91 10.70
CA MET A 524 -6.14 18.69 10.52
C MET A 524 -5.73 19.41 11.81
N ARG A 525 -6.63 20.18 12.44
CA ARG A 525 -6.30 20.89 13.68
C ARG A 525 -5.92 19.95 14.82
N LYS A 526 -6.59 18.79 14.90
CA LYS A 526 -6.37 17.80 15.97
C LYS A 526 -5.03 17.06 15.81
N TYR A 527 -4.77 16.54 14.62
CA TYR A 527 -3.66 15.60 14.39
C TYR A 527 -2.43 16.27 13.77
N LEU A 528 -2.58 17.37 13.05
CA LEU A 528 -1.51 18.14 12.42
C LEU A 528 -1.57 19.62 12.87
N PRO A 529 -1.33 19.91 14.16
CA PRO A 529 -1.27 21.29 14.64
C PRO A 529 -0.13 22.04 13.95
N ARG A 530 -0.14 23.38 14.03
CA ARG A 530 0.91 24.22 13.47
C ARG A 530 2.30 23.74 13.91
N TYR A 531 3.21 23.63 12.95
CA TYR A 531 4.60 23.23 13.20
C TYR A 531 5.27 24.20 14.18
N ARG A 532 6.15 23.66 15.04
CA ARG A 532 6.89 24.44 16.04
C ARG A 532 8.39 24.35 15.78
N SER A 533 8.93 23.15 15.84
CA SER A 533 10.36 22.87 15.64
C SER A 533 10.56 21.37 15.42
N TYR A 534 11.74 20.98 14.96
CA TYR A 534 12.19 19.60 14.99
C TYR A 534 12.29 19.09 16.45
N ASN A 535 11.95 17.81 16.65
CA ASN A 535 12.08 17.11 17.93
C ASN A 535 12.70 15.73 17.71
N ASP A 536 13.94 15.55 18.20
CA ASP A 536 14.73 14.32 18.06
C ASP A 536 14.22 13.11 18.88
N SER A 537 13.15 13.31 19.64
CA SER A 537 12.48 12.27 20.42
C SER A 537 11.22 11.74 19.72
N VAL A 538 10.83 12.35 18.60
CA VAL A 538 9.77 11.83 17.74
C VAL A 538 10.34 10.70 16.87
N ASP A 539 9.67 9.55 16.87
CA ASP A 539 9.97 8.44 15.95
C ASP A 539 9.35 8.75 14.56
N PRO A 540 10.18 8.99 13.52
CA PRO A 540 9.73 9.34 12.19
C PRO A 540 9.50 8.11 11.29
N ARG A 541 9.61 6.88 11.80
CA ARG A 541 9.39 5.68 10.98
C ARG A 541 7.94 5.59 10.49
N ILE A 542 7.74 4.95 9.34
CA ILE A 542 6.40 4.57 8.88
C ILE A 542 5.87 3.44 9.76
N ALA A 543 4.65 3.61 10.25
CA ALA A 543 3.95 2.58 10.99
C ALA A 543 3.43 1.50 10.06
N ASN A 544 3.50 0.24 10.47
CA ASN A 544 3.03 -0.88 9.65
C ASN A 544 1.56 -0.70 9.22
N VAL A 545 0.71 -0.21 10.14
CA VAL A 545 -0.71 0.10 9.86
C VAL A 545 -0.89 1.20 8.81
N PHE A 546 0.04 2.17 8.72
CA PHE A 546 -0.07 3.28 7.77
C PHE A 546 -0.02 2.77 6.32
N THR A 547 0.85 1.78 6.04
CA THR A 547 0.98 1.12 4.73
C THR A 547 -0.32 0.52 4.21
N ASN A 548 -1.27 0.21 5.11
CA ASN A 548 -2.59 -0.33 4.78
C ASN A 548 -3.68 0.75 4.86
N ALA A 549 -3.58 1.70 5.79
CA ALA A 549 -4.50 2.81 5.95
C ALA A 549 -4.41 3.83 4.81
N PHE A 550 -3.21 4.14 4.31
CA PHE A 550 -3.01 5.12 3.24
C PHE A 550 -3.48 4.62 1.87
N ARG A 551 -3.76 3.31 1.75
CA ARG A 551 -4.46 2.68 0.62
C ARG A 551 -5.94 3.07 0.51
N TYR A 552 -6.44 3.99 1.33
CA TYR A 552 -7.75 4.61 1.13
C TYR A 552 -7.86 5.23 -0.27
N GLY A 553 -6.73 5.67 -0.86
CA GLY A 553 -6.65 6.21 -2.21
C GLY A 553 -7.21 5.30 -3.30
N HIS A 554 -7.24 3.98 -3.08
CA HIS A 554 -7.86 3.03 -4.00
C HIS A 554 -9.36 3.27 -4.21
N THR A 555 -10.03 3.92 -3.25
CA THR A 555 -11.45 4.30 -3.39
C THR A 555 -11.67 5.48 -4.32
N LEU A 556 -10.60 6.22 -4.67
CA LEU A 556 -10.60 7.44 -5.48
C LEU A 556 -10.33 7.18 -6.96
N ILE A 557 -9.94 5.95 -7.30
CA ILE A 557 -9.53 5.54 -8.64
C ILE A 557 -10.74 5.52 -9.58
N GLN A 558 -10.61 6.21 -10.72
CA GLN A 558 -11.54 6.15 -11.83
C GLN A 558 -11.30 4.87 -12.67
N PRO A 559 -12.29 4.37 -13.42
CA PRO A 559 -12.11 3.18 -14.26
C PRO A 559 -11.41 3.45 -15.61
N PHE A 560 -10.98 4.70 -15.85
CA PHE A 560 -10.32 5.08 -17.10
C PHE A 560 -9.14 6.02 -16.82
N MET A 561 -8.13 5.95 -17.68
CA MET A 561 -7.19 7.03 -17.93
C MET A 561 -7.82 7.99 -18.95
N PHE A 562 -7.69 9.31 -18.70
CA PHE A 562 -8.29 10.35 -19.53
C PHE A 562 -7.20 11.15 -20.26
N HIS A 563 -7.34 11.31 -21.57
CA HIS A 563 -6.46 12.14 -22.40
C HIS A 563 -7.23 13.35 -22.94
N LEU A 564 -6.69 14.54 -22.68
CA LEU A 564 -7.27 15.79 -23.17
C LEU A 564 -6.27 16.58 -24.03
N ASP A 565 -6.75 17.13 -25.13
CA ASP A 565 -5.95 17.95 -26.04
C ASP A 565 -5.63 19.35 -25.47
N ASN A 566 -5.00 20.22 -26.25
CA ASN A 566 -4.63 21.57 -25.80
C ASN A 566 -5.82 22.53 -25.59
N ARG A 567 -7.04 22.12 -25.95
CA ARG A 567 -8.32 22.80 -25.69
C ARG A 567 -9.12 22.13 -24.59
N TYR A 568 -8.50 21.21 -23.84
CA TYR A 568 -9.15 20.40 -22.80
C TYR A 568 -10.34 19.56 -23.33
N GLN A 569 -10.31 19.20 -24.62
CA GLN A 569 -11.29 18.31 -25.24
C GLN A 569 -10.77 16.87 -25.30
N PRO A 570 -11.65 15.86 -25.38
CA PRO A 570 -11.25 14.47 -25.56
C PRO A 570 -10.26 14.30 -26.72
N MET A 571 -9.08 13.73 -26.45
CA MET A 571 -8.04 13.53 -27.46
C MET A 571 -8.25 12.22 -28.23
N GLU A 572 -8.48 12.30 -29.54
CA GLU A 572 -8.62 11.14 -30.44
C GLU A 572 -7.28 10.41 -30.68
N PRO A 573 -7.29 9.09 -31.00
CA PRO A 573 -8.47 8.22 -31.14
C PRO A 573 -8.98 7.63 -29.81
N ASN A 574 -8.19 7.75 -28.73
CA ASN A 574 -8.44 7.07 -27.46
C ASN A 574 -8.41 8.06 -26.29
N SER A 575 -9.50 8.81 -26.13
CA SER A 575 -9.61 9.83 -25.08
C SER A 575 -9.89 9.26 -23.68
N ARG A 576 -10.44 8.05 -23.62
CA ARG A 576 -10.69 7.28 -22.39
C ARG A 576 -10.29 5.83 -22.56
N VAL A 577 -9.24 5.42 -21.86
CA VAL A 577 -8.71 4.06 -21.92
C VAL A 577 -9.00 3.34 -20.60
N PRO A 578 -9.63 2.14 -20.60
CA PRO A 578 -9.83 1.37 -19.37
C PRO A 578 -8.52 1.13 -18.64
N LEU A 579 -8.50 1.25 -17.30
CA LEU A 579 -7.25 1.11 -16.55
C LEU A 579 -6.56 -0.25 -16.73
N SER A 580 -7.32 -1.32 -16.96
CA SER A 580 -6.78 -2.65 -17.25
C SER A 580 -5.93 -2.70 -18.53
N ARG A 581 -5.97 -1.65 -19.36
CA ARG A 581 -5.19 -1.46 -20.59
C ARG A 581 -4.09 -0.40 -20.49
N VAL A 582 -3.89 0.16 -19.29
CA VAL A 582 -2.84 1.17 -19.04
C VAL A 582 -1.82 0.73 -18.00
N PHE A 583 -2.09 -0.30 -17.20
CA PHE A 583 -1.10 -0.81 -16.25
C PHE A 583 0.18 -1.24 -16.97
N PHE A 584 1.32 -0.70 -16.56
CA PHE A 584 2.62 -0.89 -17.22
C PHE A 584 2.68 -0.40 -18.68
N ALA A 585 1.73 0.40 -19.16
CA ALA A 585 1.69 0.81 -20.57
C ALA A 585 2.57 2.04 -20.85
N SER A 586 3.88 1.96 -20.58
CA SER A 586 4.84 3.05 -20.81
C SER A 586 4.87 3.53 -22.27
N TRP A 587 4.55 2.64 -23.22
CA TRP A 587 4.43 2.96 -24.64
C TRP A 587 3.40 4.07 -24.92
N ARG A 588 2.35 4.22 -24.10
CA ARG A 588 1.36 5.29 -24.27
C ARG A 588 1.97 6.66 -24.00
N VAL A 589 2.82 6.78 -22.99
CA VAL A 589 3.55 8.04 -22.72
C VAL A 589 4.48 8.38 -23.89
N VAL A 590 5.15 7.38 -24.48
CA VAL A 590 6.12 7.61 -25.55
C VAL A 590 5.45 7.86 -26.90
N LEU A 591 4.36 7.16 -27.21
CA LEU A 591 3.79 7.07 -28.57
C LEU A 591 2.39 7.69 -28.70
N GLU A 592 1.69 7.98 -27.61
CA GLU A 592 0.32 8.53 -27.61
C GLU A 592 0.26 9.97 -27.03
N GLY A 593 1.27 10.80 -27.32
CA GLY A 593 1.18 12.25 -27.10
C GLY A 593 1.88 12.82 -25.86
N GLY A 594 2.76 12.05 -25.20
CA GLY A 594 3.55 12.54 -24.08
C GLY A 594 2.78 12.63 -22.76
N ILE A 595 3.27 13.44 -21.83
CA ILE A 595 2.63 13.58 -20.51
C ILE A 595 1.58 14.70 -20.47
N ASP A 596 1.61 15.62 -21.44
CA ASP A 596 0.70 16.77 -21.48
C ASP A 596 -0.79 16.37 -21.49
N PRO A 597 -1.25 15.45 -22.35
CA PRO A 597 -2.67 15.05 -22.37
C PRO A 597 -3.13 14.37 -21.08
N ILE A 598 -2.23 13.59 -20.47
CA ILE A 598 -2.46 12.88 -19.21
C ILE A 598 -2.60 13.88 -18.05
N LEU A 599 -1.68 14.84 -17.94
CA LEU A 599 -1.71 15.87 -16.91
C LEU A 599 -2.96 16.76 -17.02
N ARG A 600 -3.41 17.09 -18.24
CA ARG A 600 -4.71 17.77 -18.44
C ARG A 600 -5.87 16.89 -17.97
N GLY A 601 -5.87 15.60 -18.30
CA GLY A 601 -6.86 14.64 -17.82
C GLY A 601 -6.93 14.58 -16.30
N LEU A 602 -5.78 14.56 -15.61
CA LEU A 602 -5.70 14.59 -14.15
C LEU A 602 -6.27 15.88 -13.55
N MET A 603 -6.03 17.03 -14.18
CA MET A 603 -6.51 18.33 -13.72
C MET A 603 -8.01 18.55 -13.98
N ALA A 604 -8.54 18.12 -15.13
CA ALA A 604 -9.89 18.46 -15.58
C ALA A 604 -10.91 17.33 -15.47
N THR A 605 -10.53 16.20 -14.87
CA THR A 605 -11.45 15.09 -14.56
C THR A 605 -11.62 14.96 -13.06
N PRO A 606 -12.84 14.75 -12.54
CA PRO A 606 -13.05 14.50 -11.13
C PRO A 606 -12.46 13.15 -10.70
N ALA A 607 -11.97 13.08 -9.45
CA ALA A 607 -11.71 11.79 -8.81
C ALA A 607 -13.02 11.01 -8.63
N LYS A 608 -12.92 9.71 -8.33
CA LYS A 608 -14.09 8.97 -7.84
C LYS A 608 -14.34 9.33 -6.37
N LEU A 609 -15.60 9.52 -5.99
CA LEU A 609 -15.97 9.68 -4.58
C LEU A 609 -16.07 8.30 -3.90
N ASN A 610 -15.55 8.19 -2.67
CA ASN A 610 -15.81 7.02 -1.84
C ASN A 610 -17.23 7.09 -1.27
N ARG A 611 -18.09 6.15 -1.67
CA ARG A 611 -19.39 5.94 -1.04
C ARG A 611 -19.43 4.53 -0.45
N GLN A 612 -20.14 4.38 0.66
CA GLN A 612 -20.28 3.12 1.39
C GLN A 612 -20.85 1.95 0.57
N ASN A 613 -21.52 2.24 -0.55
CA ASN A 613 -22.05 1.25 -1.50
C ASN A 613 -21.33 1.28 -2.87
N GLN A 614 -20.27 2.07 -3.02
CA GLN A 614 -19.47 2.22 -4.25
C GLN A 614 -18.00 2.36 -3.88
N ILE A 615 -17.42 1.34 -3.26
CA ILE A 615 -16.12 1.48 -2.59
C ILE A 615 -14.97 1.52 -3.60
N ALA A 616 -14.83 0.51 -4.46
CA ALA A 616 -13.74 0.44 -5.44
C ALA A 616 -14.20 -0.15 -6.78
N VAL A 617 -13.66 0.37 -7.88
CA VAL A 617 -14.08 0.00 -9.26
C VAL A 617 -13.60 -1.38 -9.67
N ASP A 618 -14.34 -2.03 -10.58
CA ASP A 618 -14.00 -3.37 -11.07
C ASP A 618 -12.70 -3.42 -11.89
N GLU A 619 -12.19 -2.29 -12.41
CA GLU A 619 -10.88 -2.25 -13.07
C GLU A 619 -9.74 -2.68 -12.14
N ILE A 620 -9.82 -2.37 -10.85
CA ILE A 620 -8.84 -2.78 -9.84
C ILE A 620 -9.32 -3.96 -8.98
N ARG A 621 -10.63 -4.22 -8.92
CA ARG A 621 -11.20 -5.36 -8.18
C ARG A 621 -11.23 -6.67 -8.99
N GLU A 622 -11.28 -6.58 -10.32
CA GLU A 622 -11.38 -7.77 -11.19
C GLU A 622 -10.28 -7.89 -12.23
N ARG A 623 -9.72 -6.76 -12.67
CA ARG A 623 -8.85 -6.67 -13.86
C ARG A 623 -7.48 -6.08 -13.56
N LEU A 624 -7.10 -5.98 -12.28
CA LEU A 624 -5.79 -5.45 -11.91
C LEU A 624 -4.70 -6.31 -12.57
N PHE A 625 -3.84 -5.67 -13.36
CA PHE A 625 -2.70 -6.27 -14.04
C PHE A 625 -3.05 -7.45 -14.97
N GLU A 626 -4.28 -7.52 -15.50
CA GLU A 626 -4.71 -8.64 -16.35
C GLU A 626 -3.87 -8.83 -17.63
N GLN A 627 -3.19 -7.78 -18.12
CA GLN A 627 -2.29 -7.87 -19.27
C GLN A 627 -0.95 -8.54 -18.95
N VAL A 628 -0.55 -8.59 -17.68
CA VAL A 628 0.75 -9.08 -17.24
C VAL A 628 0.66 -10.24 -16.24
N MET A 629 -0.54 -10.57 -15.76
CA MET A 629 -0.83 -11.66 -14.83
C MET A 629 -1.63 -12.79 -15.48
N ARG A 630 -1.51 -14.03 -14.97
CA ARG A 630 -2.31 -15.19 -15.44
C ARG A 630 -3.82 -15.00 -15.22
N ILE A 631 -4.16 -14.15 -14.26
CA ILE A 631 -5.52 -13.86 -13.84
C ILE A 631 -5.58 -12.41 -13.36
N GLY A 632 -6.67 -11.71 -13.67
CA GLY A 632 -6.92 -10.38 -13.10
C GLY A 632 -6.97 -10.46 -11.57
N LEU A 633 -6.20 -9.61 -10.90
CA LEU A 633 -6.14 -9.55 -9.45
C LEU A 633 -7.29 -8.70 -8.87
N ASP A 634 -7.46 -8.77 -7.55
CA ASP A 634 -8.44 -8.00 -6.79
C ASP A 634 -7.73 -7.14 -5.72
N LEU A 635 -7.48 -5.86 -6.02
CA LEU A 635 -6.72 -4.96 -5.15
C LEU A 635 -7.35 -4.78 -3.75
N PRO A 636 -8.67 -4.54 -3.59
CA PRO A 636 -9.33 -4.59 -2.29
C PRO A 636 -9.07 -5.88 -1.50
N ALA A 637 -9.19 -7.05 -2.15
CA ALA A 637 -8.93 -8.32 -1.49
C ALA A 637 -7.44 -8.49 -1.12
N LEU A 638 -6.53 -8.03 -1.97
CA LEU A 638 -5.09 -7.98 -1.67
C LEU A 638 -4.80 -7.06 -0.46
N ASN A 639 -5.52 -5.93 -0.29
CA ASN A 639 -5.34 -5.05 0.87
C ASN A 639 -5.72 -5.74 2.18
N MET A 640 -6.85 -6.45 2.19
CA MET A 640 -7.29 -7.23 3.36
C MET A 640 -6.33 -8.38 3.64
N GLN A 641 -5.94 -9.15 2.62
CA GLN A 641 -4.97 -10.24 2.76
C GLN A 641 -3.61 -9.72 3.26
N ARG A 642 -3.15 -8.57 2.76
CA ARG A 642 -1.91 -7.92 3.21
C ARG A 642 -1.97 -7.47 4.67
N SER A 643 -3.13 -6.97 5.13
CA SER A 643 -3.30 -6.59 6.53
C SER A 643 -3.11 -7.80 7.48
N ARG A 644 -3.58 -8.98 7.06
CA ARG A 644 -3.41 -10.24 7.80
C ARG A 644 -1.98 -10.75 7.71
N ASP A 645 -1.37 -10.70 6.53
CA ASP A 645 0.05 -11.03 6.32
C ASP A 645 0.99 -10.22 7.23
N HIS A 646 0.65 -8.96 7.49
CA HIS A 646 1.40 -8.04 8.34
C HIS A 646 1.05 -8.15 9.84
N GLY A 647 0.11 -9.03 10.20
CA GLY A 647 -0.36 -9.22 11.57
C GLY A 647 -0.98 -7.94 12.13
N LEU A 648 -1.78 -7.21 11.35
CA LEU A 648 -2.43 -5.99 11.84
C LEU A 648 -3.62 -6.32 12.75
N PRO A 649 -3.74 -5.64 13.90
CA PRO A 649 -4.96 -5.64 14.70
C PRO A 649 -6.20 -5.26 13.90
N GLY A 650 -7.36 -5.75 14.34
CA GLY A 650 -8.65 -5.49 13.70
C GLY A 650 -9.17 -4.07 13.94
N TYR A 651 -10.30 -3.74 13.31
CA TYR A 651 -10.90 -2.40 13.31
C TYR A 651 -11.07 -1.80 14.72
N ASN A 652 -11.65 -2.54 15.68
CA ASN A 652 -11.87 -2.02 17.03
C ASN A 652 -10.58 -1.74 17.81
N ALA A 653 -9.52 -2.53 17.61
CA ALA A 653 -8.24 -2.26 18.26
C ALA A 653 -7.68 -0.88 17.83
N TRP A 654 -7.80 -0.55 16.53
CA TRP A 654 -7.40 0.74 16.01
C TRP A 654 -8.37 1.88 16.39
N ARG A 655 -9.67 1.59 16.52
CA ARG A 655 -10.63 2.54 17.11
C ARG A 655 -10.23 2.89 18.55
N GLY A 656 -9.90 1.89 19.36
CA GLY A 656 -9.40 2.05 20.72
C GLY A 656 -8.11 2.89 20.77
N PHE A 657 -7.13 2.58 19.93
CA PHE A 657 -5.90 3.38 19.79
C PHE A 657 -6.18 4.86 19.49
N CYS A 658 -7.19 5.14 18.66
CA CYS A 658 -7.59 6.50 18.29
C CYS A 658 -8.55 7.17 19.29
N GLY A 659 -8.90 6.51 20.39
CA GLY A 659 -9.86 7.02 21.37
C GLY A 659 -11.29 7.13 20.83
N LEU A 660 -11.65 6.26 19.88
CA LEU A 660 -12.97 6.22 19.24
C LEU A 660 -13.81 5.07 19.83
N PRO A 661 -15.16 5.19 19.83
CA PRO A 661 -16.04 4.11 20.31
C PRO A 661 -15.80 2.78 19.59
N GLN A 662 -15.83 1.67 20.33
CA GLN A 662 -15.60 0.30 19.82
C GLN A 662 -16.94 -0.44 19.76
N PRO A 663 -17.65 -0.45 18.61
CA PRO A 663 -18.94 -1.13 18.51
C PRO A 663 -18.79 -2.64 18.69
N ASN A 664 -19.71 -3.26 19.43
CA ASN A 664 -19.76 -4.71 19.64
C ASN A 664 -20.94 -5.36 18.91
N THR A 665 -22.01 -4.61 18.68
CA THR A 665 -23.23 -5.11 18.04
C THR A 665 -23.43 -4.52 16.64
N VAL A 666 -24.27 -5.16 15.82
CA VAL A 666 -24.65 -4.64 14.49
C VAL A 666 -25.30 -3.26 14.56
N GLY A 667 -26.07 -2.98 15.63
CA GLY A 667 -26.72 -1.69 15.85
C GLY A 667 -25.70 -0.60 16.17
N GLU A 668 -24.76 -0.88 17.08
CA GLU A 668 -23.66 0.05 17.40
C GLU A 668 -22.76 0.31 16.20
N LEU A 669 -22.42 -0.74 15.43
CA LEU A 669 -21.66 -0.59 14.18
C LEU A 669 -22.45 0.25 13.18
N GLY A 670 -23.76 0.02 13.05
CA GLY A 670 -24.66 0.83 12.23
C GLY A 670 -24.66 2.31 12.62
N THR A 671 -24.60 2.61 13.92
CA THR A 671 -24.48 3.98 14.44
C THR A 671 -23.14 4.61 14.08
N VAL A 672 -22.02 3.89 14.25
CA VAL A 672 -20.69 4.37 13.89
C VAL A 672 -20.57 4.65 12.39
N LEU A 673 -21.06 3.72 11.56
CA LEU A 673 -21.03 3.85 10.11
C LEU A 673 -22.10 4.81 9.58
N ARG A 674 -23.09 5.18 10.40
CA ARG A 674 -24.33 5.85 9.95
C ARG A 674 -25.02 5.10 8.81
N ASN A 675 -24.91 3.77 8.84
CA ASN A 675 -25.37 2.89 7.77
C ASN A 675 -25.59 1.47 8.31
N LEU A 676 -26.85 1.16 8.65
CA LEU A 676 -27.21 -0.15 9.20
C LEU A 676 -27.12 -1.28 8.15
N GLU A 677 -27.33 -0.97 6.86
CA GLU A 677 -27.22 -1.97 5.80
C GLU A 677 -25.78 -2.45 5.62
N LEU A 678 -24.83 -1.52 5.54
CA LEU A 678 -23.41 -1.83 5.47
C LEU A 678 -22.95 -2.56 6.74
N ALA A 679 -23.40 -2.11 7.92
CA ALA A 679 -23.09 -2.79 9.18
C ALA A 679 -23.58 -4.25 9.18
N ARG A 680 -24.78 -4.53 8.66
CA ARG A 680 -25.30 -5.90 8.52
C ARG A 680 -24.41 -6.74 7.61
N LYS A 681 -24.02 -6.23 6.43
CA LYS A 681 -23.13 -6.94 5.50
C LYS A 681 -21.75 -7.22 6.12
N LEU A 682 -21.19 -6.25 6.84
CA LEU A 682 -19.92 -6.43 7.56
C LEU A 682 -20.05 -7.50 8.66
N MET A 683 -21.12 -7.46 9.45
CA MET A 683 -21.36 -8.46 10.50
C MET A 683 -21.63 -9.86 9.94
N GLU A 684 -22.31 -9.97 8.80
CA GLU A 684 -22.52 -11.24 8.10
C GLU A 684 -21.18 -11.85 7.65
N GLN A 685 -20.26 -11.04 7.14
CA GLN A 685 -18.95 -11.52 6.70
C GLN A 685 -18.00 -11.81 7.87
N TYR A 686 -17.92 -10.92 8.86
CA TYR A 686 -16.88 -10.95 9.90
C TYR A 686 -17.33 -11.51 11.26
N GLY A 687 -18.63 -11.61 11.51
CA GLY A 687 -19.24 -12.04 12.78
C GLY A 687 -19.14 -11.02 13.91
N THR A 688 -18.02 -10.29 14.02
CA THR A 688 -17.76 -9.26 15.03
C THR A 688 -17.00 -8.07 14.44
N PRO A 689 -17.24 -6.81 14.90
CA PRO A 689 -16.47 -5.65 14.44
C PRO A 689 -14.98 -5.74 14.80
N ASN A 690 -14.61 -6.54 15.81
CA ASN A 690 -13.23 -6.81 16.18
C ASN A 690 -12.41 -7.47 15.05
N ASN A 691 -13.07 -8.18 14.13
CA ASN A 691 -12.42 -8.92 13.06
C ASN A 691 -12.35 -8.18 11.73
N ILE A 692 -13.03 -7.04 11.60
CA ILE A 692 -13.03 -6.27 10.36
C ILE A 692 -11.59 -5.83 10.06
N ASP A 693 -11.08 -6.20 8.88
CA ASP A 693 -9.73 -5.82 8.45
C ASP A 693 -9.62 -4.30 8.36
N ILE A 694 -8.50 -3.72 8.82
CA ILE A 694 -8.38 -2.27 9.04
C ILE A 694 -8.67 -1.41 7.79
N TRP A 695 -8.22 -1.83 6.60
CA TRP A 695 -8.56 -1.13 5.35
C TRP A 695 -10.06 -1.10 5.11
N MET A 696 -10.74 -2.24 5.25
CA MET A 696 -12.17 -2.37 5.00
C MET A 696 -12.98 -1.53 6.01
N GLY A 697 -12.65 -1.63 7.30
CA GLY A 697 -13.30 -0.84 8.35
C GLY A 697 -13.06 0.66 8.16
N GLY A 698 -11.81 1.05 7.85
CA GLY A 698 -11.42 2.45 7.66
C GLY A 698 -12.13 3.13 6.49
N VAL A 699 -12.23 2.47 5.33
CA VAL A 699 -12.91 3.04 4.14
C VAL A 699 -14.44 2.96 4.21
N SER A 700 -14.98 2.17 5.15
CA SER A 700 -16.42 2.04 5.40
C SER A 700 -16.96 3.17 6.27
N GLU A 701 -16.13 3.85 7.05
CA GLU A 701 -16.58 4.97 7.88
C GLU A 701 -17.06 6.16 7.02
N PRO A 702 -18.10 6.88 7.46
CA PRO A 702 -18.53 8.09 6.77
C PRO A 702 -17.41 9.13 6.77
N LEU A 703 -17.25 9.82 5.65
CA LEU A 703 -16.18 10.79 5.46
C LEU A 703 -16.32 11.98 6.43
N GLU A 704 -15.21 12.44 6.97
CA GLU A 704 -15.14 13.70 7.70
C GLU A 704 -15.59 14.88 6.82
N ARG A 705 -16.19 15.90 7.43
CA ARG A 705 -16.66 17.08 6.68
C ARG A 705 -15.47 17.74 5.95
N ASN A 706 -15.62 17.96 4.64
CA ASN A 706 -14.58 18.47 3.74
C ASN A 706 -13.30 17.60 3.66
N GLY A 707 -13.32 16.40 4.24
CA GLY A 707 -12.28 15.38 4.11
C GLY A 707 -12.68 14.27 3.13
N ARG A 708 -11.79 13.30 2.94
CA ARG A 708 -11.99 12.10 2.11
C ARG A 708 -11.67 10.79 2.83
N VAL A 709 -11.58 10.85 4.15
CA VAL A 709 -11.48 9.69 5.04
C VAL A 709 -12.39 9.86 6.25
N GLY A 710 -12.80 8.74 6.87
CA GLY A 710 -13.52 8.76 8.15
C GLY A 710 -12.61 9.01 9.36
N PRO A 711 -13.19 9.16 10.57
CA PRO A 711 -12.46 9.49 11.80
C PRO A 711 -11.25 8.60 12.10
N LEU A 712 -11.36 7.28 11.88
CA LEU A 712 -10.30 6.32 12.17
C LEU A 712 -9.09 6.52 11.28
N LEU A 713 -9.31 6.59 9.96
CA LEU A 713 -8.24 6.84 9.00
C LEU A 713 -7.67 8.25 9.16
N ALA A 714 -8.51 9.25 9.49
CA ALA A 714 -8.04 10.61 9.77
C ALA A 714 -7.05 10.64 10.95
N CYS A 715 -7.32 9.86 12.00
CA CYS A 715 -6.42 9.69 13.13
C CYS A 715 -5.09 9.03 12.73
N ILE A 716 -5.13 7.87 12.07
CA ILE A 716 -3.92 7.11 11.70
C ILE A 716 -3.03 7.92 10.75
N ILE A 717 -3.62 8.46 9.69
CA ILE A 717 -2.92 9.26 8.68
C ILE A 717 -2.38 10.54 9.30
N GLY A 718 -3.21 11.27 10.07
CA GLY A 718 -2.79 12.51 10.71
C GLY A 718 -1.64 12.33 11.71
N ILE A 719 -1.67 11.26 12.53
CA ILE A 719 -0.59 10.95 13.46
C ILE A 719 0.70 10.61 12.72
N GLN A 720 0.64 9.84 11.63
CA GLN A 720 1.82 9.50 10.84
C GLN A 720 2.46 10.77 10.27
N PHE A 721 1.70 11.59 9.54
CA PHE A 721 2.24 12.80 8.93
C PHE A 721 2.75 13.80 9.98
N ARG A 722 2.15 13.86 11.18
CA ARG A 722 2.73 14.67 12.27
C ARG A 722 4.13 14.18 12.66
N LYS A 723 4.29 12.87 12.81
CA LYS A 723 5.59 12.27 13.16
C LYS A 723 6.63 12.47 12.05
N LEU A 724 6.23 12.34 10.80
CA LEU A 724 7.10 12.59 9.64
C LEU A 724 7.57 14.04 9.57
N ARG A 725 6.74 15.01 9.97
CA ARG A 725 7.10 16.42 10.03
C ARG A 725 7.96 16.77 11.23
N ASP A 726 7.50 16.40 12.42
CA ASP A 726 8.09 16.85 13.68
C ASP A 726 9.40 16.09 13.99
N GLY A 727 9.55 14.86 13.50
CA GLY A 727 10.75 14.03 13.65
C GLY A 727 11.76 14.15 12.51
N ASP A 728 11.60 15.11 11.60
CA ASP A 728 12.48 15.31 10.46
C ASP A 728 13.36 16.56 10.64
N ARG A 729 14.66 16.33 10.88
CA ARG A 729 15.65 17.41 11.06
C ARG A 729 15.78 18.33 9.86
N PHE A 730 15.42 17.85 8.67
CA PHE A 730 15.52 18.58 7.42
C PHE A 730 14.15 19.05 6.89
N TRP A 731 13.12 19.06 7.73
CA TRP A 731 11.83 19.70 7.40
C TRP A 731 12.05 21.13 6.90
N TRP A 732 11.38 21.52 5.82
CA TRP A 732 11.69 22.77 5.11
C TRP A 732 11.51 24.05 5.96
N GLU A 733 10.66 24.02 6.98
CA GLU A 733 10.47 25.15 7.91
C GLU A 733 11.44 25.11 9.10
N ASN A 734 12.17 24.02 9.30
CA ASN A 734 13.10 23.90 10.42
C ASN A 734 14.25 24.92 10.28
N GLU A 735 14.69 25.45 11.42
CA GLU A 735 15.74 26.46 11.46
C GLU A 735 17.06 25.89 10.90
N GLY A 736 17.79 26.71 10.13
CA GLY A 736 19.04 26.32 9.49
C GLY A 736 18.89 25.46 8.22
N VAL A 737 17.71 24.91 7.93
CA VAL A 737 17.49 24.13 6.68
C VAL A 737 17.47 25.07 5.48
N PHE A 738 16.64 26.11 5.51
CA PHE A 738 16.63 27.19 4.53
C PHE A 738 16.77 28.54 5.24
N SER A 739 17.25 29.56 4.54
CA SER A 739 17.20 30.94 5.04
C SER A 739 15.75 31.44 5.07
N MET A 740 15.50 32.55 5.77
CA MET A 740 14.17 33.16 5.82
C MET A 740 13.67 33.57 4.41
N GLN A 741 14.56 34.13 3.60
CA GLN A 741 14.26 34.54 2.22
C GLN A 741 13.97 33.32 1.33
N GLN A 742 14.73 32.24 1.49
CA GLN A 742 14.46 30.97 0.78
C GLN A 742 13.10 30.38 1.17
N ARG A 743 12.73 30.40 2.46
CA ARG A 743 11.40 29.96 2.91
C ARG A 743 10.28 30.81 2.33
N GLN A 744 10.45 32.13 2.27
CA GLN A 744 9.47 33.03 1.66
C GLN A 744 9.28 32.76 0.16
N ALA A 745 10.37 32.48 -0.57
CA ALA A 745 10.31 32.08 -1.97
C ALA A 745 9.62 30.72 -2.15
N LEU A 746 9.99 29.72 -1.34
CA LEU A 746 9.40 28.37 -1.37
C LEU A 746 7.90 28.39 -1.07
N ALA A 747 7.43 29.26 -0.18
CA ALA A 747 6.00 29.36 0.15
C ALA A 747 5.12 29.71 -1.07
N GLN A 748 5.69 30.26 -2.15
CA GLN A 748 4.98 30.61 -3.39
C GLN A 748 4.84 29.45 -4.38
N ILE A 749 5.53 28.34 -4.17
CA ILE A 749 5.46 27.20 -5.10
C ILE A 749 4.04 26.64 -5.14
N SER A 750 3.68 26.07 -6.29
CA SER A 750 2.43 25.34 -6.46
C SER A 750 2.60 24.29 -7.55
N LEU A 751 1.88 23.17 -7.44
CA LEU A 751 1.92 22.13 -8.48
C LEU A 751 1.48 22.65 -9.88
N PRO A 752 0.45 23.53 -10.01
CA PRO A 752 0.15 24.18 -11.29
C PRO A 752 1.34 24.93 -11.90
N ARG A 753 2.14 25.63 -11.08
CA ARG A 753 3.35 26.32 -11.57
C ARG A 753 4.41 25.33 -12.06
N ILE A 754 4.63 24.24 -11.33
CA ILE A 754 5.55 23.17 -11.76
C ILE A 754 5.10 22.57 -13.10
N ILE A 755 3.79 22.38 -13.31
CA ILE A 755 3.23 21.97 -14.62
C ILE A 755 3.57 23.00 -15.70
N CYS A 756 3.30 24.29 -15.46
CA CYS A 756 3.61 25.37 -16.41
C CYS A 756 5.10 25.43 -16.80
N ASP A 757 6.00 25.22 -15.85
CA ASP A 757 7.45 25.31 -16.07
C ASP A 757 8.02 24.13 -16.87
N ASN A 758 7.35 22.97 -16.85
CA ASN A 758 7.92 21.71 -17.29
C ASN A 758 7.10 20.98 -18.38
N THR A 759 6.06 21.60 -18.91
CA THR A 759 5.15 21.02 -19.92
C THR A 759 4.87 22.00 -21.06
N GLY A 760 4.12 21.57 -22.07
CA GLY A 760 3.54 22.45 -23.09
C GLY A 760 2.17 23.03 -22.68
N ILE A 761 1.68 22.74 -21.47
CA ILE A 761 0.39 23.20 -20.97
C ILE A 761 0.49 24.67 -20.56
N THR A 762 -0.35 25.52 -21.14
CA THR A 762 -0.37 26.98 -20.88
C THR A 762 -1.56 27.45 -20.06
N THR A 763 -2.54 26.58 -19.82
CA THR A 763 -3.70 26.86 -18.98
C THR A 763 -3.81 25.73 -17.96
N VAL A 764 -3.83 26.02 -16.67
CA VAL A 764 -3.75 25.04 -15.57
C VAL A 764 -4.78 25.34 -14.49
N SER A 765 -5.01 24.39 -13.59
CA SER A 765 -5.93 24.55 -12.46
C SER A 765 -5.58 25.78 -11.60
N LYS A 766 -6.60 26.55 -11.21
CA LYS A 766 -6.49 27.67 -10.27
C LYS A 766 -6.37 27.17 -8.83
N ASN A 767 -5.72 27.94 -7.97
CA ASN A 767 -5.61 27.70 -6.52
C ASN A 767 -5.17 26.27 -6.17
N ASN A 768 -5.94 25.56 -5.35
CA ASN A 768 -5.65 24.18 -4.96
C ASN A 768 -6.05 23.22 -6.10
N ILE A 769 -5.04 22.74 -6.83
CA ILE A 769 -5.15 21.80 -7.95
C ILE A 769 -5.93 20.52 -7.61
N PHE A 770 -5.93 20.12 -6.35
CA PHE A 770 -6.63 18.92 -5.89
C PHE A 770 -8.13 19.12 -5.73
N MET A 771 -8.61 20.38 -5.69
CA MET A 771 -10.04 20.70 -5.71
C MET A 771 -10.55 21.04 -7.11
N SER A 772 -9.78 21.85 -7.84
CA SER A 772 -10.13 22.37 -9.16
C SER A 772 -10.20 21.24 -10.20
N ASN A 773 -11.40 20.91 -10.68
CA ASN A 773 -11.64 19.73 -11.53
C ASN A 773 -12.54 19.99 -12.76
N SER A 774 -12.92 21.24 -13.04
CA SER A 774 -13.84 21.58 -14.14
C SER A 774 -13.30 22.71 -15.01
N TYR A 775 -13.03 22.40 -16.27
CA TYR A 775 -12.60 23.37 -17.29
C TYR A 775 -13.83 24.01 -17.98
N PRO A 776 -13.80 25.32 -18.32
CA PRO A 776 -12.75 26.31 -18.05
C PRO A 776 -12.88 26.99 -16.68
N ARG A 777 -13.96 26.72 -15.93
CA ARG A 777 -14.33 27.41 -14.68
C ARG A 777 -13.17 27.53 -13.68
N ASP A 778 -12.41 26.46 -13.53
CA ASP A 778 -11.36 26.34 -12.50
C ASP A 778 -9.94 26.45 -13.04
N PHE A 779 -9.76 27.16 -14.16
CA PHE A 779 -8.48 27.21 -14.87
C PHE A 779 -8.03 28.65 -15.14
N VAL A 780 -6.70 28.86 -15.13
CA VAL A 780 -6.04 30.15 -15.39
C VAL A 780 -4.84 29.96 -16.32
N ASN A 781 -4.43 31.03 -16.99
CA ASN A 781 -3.22 31.00 -17.82
C ASN A 781 -1.96 30.93 -16.94
N CYS A 782 -0.96 30.16 -17.36
CA CYS A 782 0.34 30.05 -16.69
C CYS A 782 1.04 31.40 -16.47
N SER A 783 0.77 32.41 -17.30
CA SER A 783 1.34 33.76 -17.14
C SER A 783 0.90 34.46 -15.85
N THR A 784 -0.22 34.05 -15.23
CA THR A 784 -0.70 34.64 -13.98
C THR A 784 -0.09 34.01 -12.74
N LEU A 785 0.66 32.91 -12.88
CA LEU A 785 1.24 32.16 -11.77
C LEU A 785 2.72 32.52 -11.61
N PRO A 786 3.15 33.04 -10.45
CA PRO A 786 4.54 33.42 -10.23
C PRO A 786 5.45 32.19 -10.23
N ALA A 787 6.57 32.28 -10.95
CA ALA A 787 7.63 31.27 -10.89
C ALA A 787 8.39 31.35 -9.54
N LEU A 788 9.06 30.27 -9.16
CA LEU A 788 9.92 30.27 -7.98
C LEU A 788 11.11 31.22 -8.19
N ASN A 789 11.25 32.21 -7.31
CA ASN A 789 12.38 33.11 -7.34
C ASN A 789 13.61 32.49 -6.63
N LEU A 790 14.63 32.13 -7.40
CA LEU A 790 15.87 31.52 -6.89
C LEU A 790 16.92 32.53 -6.42
N ALA A 791 16.66 33.85 -6.45
CA ALA A 791 17.67 34.86 -6.12
C ALA A 791 18.32 34.66 -4.74
N SER A 792 17.58 34.16 -3.75
CA SER A 792 18.09 33.88 -2.40
C SER A 792 19.01 32.65 -2.29
N TRP A 793 19.26 31.93 -3.39
CA TRP A 793 20.28 30.87 -3.48
C TRP A 793 21.60 31.37 -4.09
N ARG A 794 21.71 32.66 -4.43
CA ARG A 794 22.97 33.24 -4.91
C ARG A 794 23.99 33.30 -3.77
N GLU A 795 25.15 32.68 -3.96
CA GLU A 795 26.32 32.87 -3.11
C GLU A 795 27.20 33.97 -3.72
N ALA A 796 27.75 34.86 -2.89
CA ALA A 796 28.63 35.93 -3.36
C ALA A 796 29.88 35.34 -4.06
N SER A 797 30.26 35.97 -5.18
CA SER A 797 31.39 35.59 -6.02
C SER A 797 32.74 35.70 -5.32
#